data_AF-A0A445KA77-F1
#
_entry.id   AF-A0A445KA77-F1
#
_cell.length_a   1.000
_cell.length_b   1.000
_cell.length_c   1.000
_cell.angle_alpha   90.00
_cell.angle_beta   90.00
_cell.angle_gamma   90.00
#
_symmetry.space_group_name_H-M   'P 1'
#
loop_
_entity.id
_entity.type
_entity.pdbx_description
1 polymer ?
#
loop_
_entity_poly.entity_id
_entity_poly.type
_entity_poly.pdbx_seq_one_letter_code
_entity_poly.pdbx_strand_id
1 'polypeptide(L)'
;MNVLNVAEKPMVARTVATILSRNQNMRMREGRSRYNKIFEFNYTIRGQPCHMIFTSVTGHLMELEFDDRYRKWHSCDPADLFRAPVHKFVPEDKKDIKRTLEEEARRCQWLILWLDCDVEGENIAYEVIDVCTAVNPHLTIKRAWFSTLIDRDIHNAAQNDLRDPDKRVADAVDVRQEIDLRIGASFTRFQTMLMKDAFIIDTATDDRNRVLSYGPCQFPTLGFVVERFWEIQAHEPEEFWSIICSHESKEGTAEFSWMRGRLFDYTCAVIIYEMCVEEPTATPFYTLHFTGESASFSGQPPLFWWLPSLWPTFWPTNPPSRAPAADLPDAVEGVPLTSGVLSHVFPRCCQEVLQCLPQFSGCNLYVTNIRQQEKPKYPPFPLNTIELQKRASRYFRMSSDHTMKCLLPTNPPILPELDSISTSYLPFQSVLKNPTLMLHSMPPKRRALGLLVSGCFCYNEEKGKIKMRFENTGFREISCALMCNPFDAPNNTFCRCLVACVASFLAALPAMILPLTCDPTPGVSPTSMHPCGSTSPGMVAEELYQAGFISYPRTETDSFSPGTDLHTIVQEQQGHPEWGIYAQRLMDPEAGLWRNPRGGGHDDKAHPPIYPTKFSTGESGWSQDHRKLYELVVRHFLACVSKPALGAETTVEINIAGELFSACGRVILEKNYLDVYRYESWGGSMIPTYTNGQQFNPTKLTLESGVTRPPPLLSEADLLSYMDREEAKIGTDATMQDHIKKMLDRSYATKDSSTRFTPTNLGEALVLGYDDIDMT
;
A
#
# COMPACT_ATOMS: atom_id res chain seq x y z
N MET A 1 24.67 10.99 45.20
CA MET A 1 25.14 10.33 43.97
C MET A 1 24.73 11.19 42.78
N ASN A 2 25.63 11.46 41.85
CA ASN A 2 25.33 12.17 40.61
C ASN A 2 24.92 11.18 39.52
N VAL A 3 23.83 11.49 38.83
CA VAL A 3 23.21 10.64 37.81
C VAL A 3 23.08 11.44 36.53
N LEU A 4 23.82 11.06 35.49
CA LEU A 4 23.65 11.61 34.15
C LEU A 4 22.41 10.99 33.53
N ASN A 5 21.51 11.81 33.01
CA ASN A 5 20.29 11.39 32.33
C ASN A 5 20.29 11.97 30.92
N VAL A 6 20.09 11.12 29.90
CA VAL A 6 20.18 11.55 28.49
C VAL A 6 18.91 11.15 27.75
N ALA A 7 18.17 12.14 27.24
CA ALA A 7 17.02 11.91 26.36
C ALA A 7 17.37 12.12 24.88
N GLU A 8 16.48 11.69 23.99
CA GLU A 8 16.69 11.73 22.54
C GLU A 8 16.69 13.14 21.96
N LYS A 9 15.86 14.02 22.52
CA LYS A 9 15.61 15.37 22.03
C LYS A 9 15.57 16.38 23.18
N PRO A 10 15.93 17.66 22.93
CA PRO A 10 15.91 18.69 23.97
C PRO A 10 14.54 18.89 24.64
N MET A 11 13.45 18.75 23.87
CA MET A 11 12.09 18.86 24.40
C MET A 11 11.77 17.75 25.39
N VAL A 12 12.10 16.49 25.05
CA VAL A 12 11.88 15.34 25.93
C VAL A 12 12.67 15.49 27.23
N ALA A 13 13.95 15.89 27.16
CA ALA A 13 14.74 16.16 28.37
C ALA A 13 14.10 17.22 29.26
N ARG A 14 13.61 18.32 28.68
CA ARG A 14 12.94 19.38 29.43
C ARG A 14 11.65 18.88 30.10
N THR A 15 10.80 18.17 29.36
CA THR A 15 9.53 17.65 29.85
C THR A 15 9.75 16.65 30.99
N VAL A 16 10.63 15.66 30.80
CA VAL A 16 10.95 14.65 31.82
C VAL A 16 11.59 15.29 33.05
N ALA A 17 12.54 16.22 32.88
CA ALA A 17 13.15 16.93 34.00
C ALA A 17 12.12 17.76 34.79
N THR A 18 11.17 18.39 34.10
CA THR A 18 10.09 19.17 34.74
C THR A 18 9.15 18.28 35.54
N ILE A 19 8.79 17.10 35.01
CA ILE A 19 7.99 16.10 35.71
C ILE A 19 8.72 15.59 36.96
N LEU A 20 9.94 15.08 36.80
CA LEU A 20 10.69 14.47 37.90
C LEU A 20 11.05 15.46 39.01
N SER A 21 11.33 16.72 38.66
CA SER A 21 11.57 17.79 39.62
C SER A 21 10.29 18.36 40.24
N ARG A 22 9.10 17.98 39.74
CA ARG A 22 7.81 18.63 40.05
C ARG A 22 7.84 20.14 39.82
N ASN A 23 8.68 20.58 38.87
CA ASN A 23 9.01 21.97 38.62
C ASN A 23 9.53 22.73 39.87
N GLN A 24 10.15 22.03 40.82
CA GLN A 24 10.69 22.59 42.06
C GLN A 24 12.21 22.48 42.08
N ASN A 25 12.88 23.58 42.43
CA ASN A 25 14.33 23.63 42.66
C ASN A 25 15.19 23.09 41.49
N MET A 26 14.66 23.13 40.26
CA MET A 26 15.39 22.75 39.05
C MET A 26 16.28 23.90 38.59
N ARG A 27 17.58 23.65 38.48
CA ARG A 27 18.56 24.61 37.95
C ARG A 27 18.83 24.29 36.49
N MET A 28 18.71 25.29 35.62
CA MET A 28 19.12 25.17 34.22
C MET A 28 20.57 25.64 34.05
N ARG A 29 21.39 24.88 33.31
CA ARG A 29 22.75 25.21 32.92
C ARG A 29 22.92 25.03 31.41
N GLU A 30 23.77 25.85 30.82
CA GLU A 30 24.16 25.74 29.41
C GLU A 30 25.13 24.58 29.20
N GLY A 31 24.87 23.76 28.17
CA GLY A 31 25.83 22.79 27.65
C GLY A 31 26.78 23.44 26.64
N ARG A 32 27.60 22.64 25.95
CA ARG A 32 28.42 23.14 24.83
C ARG A 32 27.57 23.40 23.58
N SER A 33 26.55 22.57 23.35
CA SER A 33 25.55 22.80 22.29
C SER A 33 24.54 23.86 22.73
N ARG A 34 24.21 24.78 21.81
CA ARG A 34 23.22 25.85 22.05
C ARG A 34 21.81 25.30 22.35
N TYR A 35 21.47 24.14 21.79
CA TYR A 35 20.12 23.58 21.82
C TYR A 35 19.92 22.59 22.98
N ASN A 36 20.99 21.95 23.43
CA ASN A 36 20.96 20.88 24.44
C ASN A 36 21.32 21.44 25.81
N LYS A 37 20.29 21.87 26.56
CA LYS A 37 20.46 22.40 27.92
C LYS A 37 20.72 21.26 28.92
N ILE A 38 21.20 21.64 30.10
CA ILE A 38 21.38 20.75 31.25
C ILE A 38 20.40 21.19 32.35
N PHE A 39 19.66 20.24 32.91
CA PHE A 39 18.71 20.46 34.00
C PHE A 39 19.14 19.67 35.24
N GLU A 40 19.37 20.38 36.33
CA GLU A 40 19.90 19.82 37.58
C GLU A 40 18.87 19.90 38.69
N PHE A 41 18.58 18.79 39.36
CA PHE A 41 17.63 18.75 40.48
C PHE A 41 17.89 17.54 41.38
N ASN A 42 17.36 17.58 42.62
CA ASN A 42 17.43 16.44 43.53
C ASN A 42 16.24 15.52 43.30
N TYR A 43 16.48 14.22 43.32
CA TYR A 43 15.47 13.19 43.21
C TYR A 43 15.83 12.01 44.12
N THR A 44 14.93 11.04 44.26
CA THR A 44 15.20 9.81 45.02
C THR A 44 14.84 8.63 44.14
N ILE A 45 15.78 7.73 43.87
CA ILE A 45 15.53 6.50 43.11
C ILE A 45 15.57 5.34 44.09
N ARG A 46 14.47 4.60 44.24
CA ARG A 46 14.37 3.43 45.15
C ARG A 46 14.89 3.72 46.58
N GLY A 47 14.54 4.89 47.10
CA GLY A 47 14.95 5.35 48.44
C GLY A 47 16.37 5.93 48.54
N GLN A 48 17.16 5.94 47.46
CA GLN A 48 18.49 6.54 47.44
C GLN A 48 18.46 7.98 46.91
N PRO A 49 18.91 8.98 47.69
CA PRO A 49 18.94 10.36 47.23
C PRO A 49 20.02 10.55 46.15
N CYS A 50 19.60 11.12 45.03
CA CYS A 50 20.46 11.39 43.89
C CYS A 50 20.31 12.82 43.38
N HIS A 51 21.38 13.32 42.78
CA HIS A 51 21.42 14.57 42.06
C HIS A 51 21.34 14.25 40.57
N MET A 52 20.22 14.59 39.96
CA MET A 52 19.91 14.33 38.56
C MET A 52 20.53 15.43 37.70
N ILE A 53 21.35 15.05 36.73
CA ILE A 53 21.93 15.93 35.71
C ILE A 53 21.33 15.48 34.39
N PHE A 54 20.32 16.21 33.90
CA PHE A 54 19.52 15.82 32.76
C PHE A 54 19.89 16.62 31.51
N THR A 55 20.20 15.95 30.41
CA THR A 55 20.47 16.59 29.12
C THR A 55 19.90 15.73 27.98
N SER A 56 20.23 16.05 26.73
CA SER A 56 19.76 15.30 25.57
C SER A 56 20.78 15.23 24.45
N VAL A 57 20.55 14.30 23.52
CA VAL A 57 21.08 14.35 22.15
C VAL A 57 20.06 15.02 21.21
N THR A 58 20.23 14.85 19.90
CA THR A 58 19.31 15.33 18.85
C THR A 58 19.11 14.20 17.82
N GLY A 59 18.44 13.13 18.23
CA GLY A 59 18.42 11.86 17.48
C GLY A 59 19.77 11.15 17.56
N HIS A 60 20.14 10.38 16.52
CA HIS A 60 21.45 9.72 16.44
C HIS A 60 22.60 10.68 16.70
N LEU A 61 23.53 10.28 17.56
CA LEU A 61 24.78 10.96 17.85
C LEU A 61 25.87 10.60 16.85
N MET A 62 25.80 9.40 16.26
CA MET A 62 26.79 8.89 15.31
C MET A 62 26.22 8.65 13.91
N GLU A 63 27.11 8.60 12.93
CA GLU A 63 26.82 8.21 11.55
C GLU A 63 27.78 7.09 11.13
N LEU A 64 27.30 6.18 10.27
CA LEU A 64 28.10 5.10 9.69
C LEU A 64 28.62 5.53 8.31
N GLU A 65 29.93 5.45 8.10
CA GLU A 65 30.56 5.81 6.83
C GLU A 65 31.65 4.78 6.45
N PHE A 66 31.96 4.69 5.16
CA PHE A 66 33.11 3.92 4.68
C PHE A 66 34.42 4.63 5.04
N ASP A 67 35.51 3.87 5.18
CA ASP A 67 36.84 4.45 5.31
C ASP A 67 37.16 5.44 4.15
N ASP A 68 37.95 6.47 4.45
CA ASP A 68 38.22 7.61 3.54
C ASP A 68 38.61 7.21 2.12
N ARG A 69 39.34 6.09 1.96
CA ARG A 69 39.77 5.59 0.65
C ARG A 69 38.62 5.11 -0.25
N TYR A 70 37.45 4.80 0.31
CA TYR A 70 36.25 4.35 -0.40
C TYR A 70 35.16 5.42 -0.48
N ARG A 71 35.34 6.56 0.19
CA ARG A 71 34.33 7.62 0.29
C ARG A 71 34.07 8.32 -1.05
N LYS A 72 35.12 8.55 -1.84
CA LYS A 72 34.99 9.19 -3.16
C LYS A 72 34.40 8.21 -4.17
N TRP A 73 33.50 8.70 -5.02
CA TRP A 73 32.77 7.84 -5.96
C TRP A 73 33.68 7.08 -6.94
N HIS A 74 34.76 7.73 -7.38
CA HIS A 74 35.73 7.16 -8.35
C HIS A 74 36.97 6.56 -7.68
N SER A 75 36.98 6.38 -6.35
CA SER A 75 38.17 5.84 -5.65
C SER A 75 38.20 4.32 -5.54
N CYS A 76 37.11 3.63 -5.87
CA CYS A 76 37.03 2.17 -5.89
C CYS A 76 35.99 1.69 -6.90
N ASP A 77 36.02 0.40 -7.22
CA ASP A 77 34.91 -0.24 -7.91
C ASP A 77 33.68 -0.29 -6.98
N PRO A 78 32.45 -0.01 -7.43
CA PRO A 78 31.26 -0.14 -6.60
C PRO A 78 31.09 -1.52 -5.94
N ALA A 79 31.54 -2.60 -6.58
CA ALA A 79 31.50 -3.95 -6.01
C ALA A 79 32.41 -4.13 -4.77
N ASP A 80 33.46 -3.32 -4.65
CA ASP A 80 34.36 -3.37 -3.48
C ASP A 80 33.65 -2.88 -2.19
N LEU A 81 32.60 -2.07 -2.32
CA LEU A 81 31.86 -1.51 -1.18
C LEU A 81 31.13 -2.57 -0.34
N PHE A 82 30.86 -3.75 -0.89
CA PHE A 82 30.32 -4.87 -0.12
C PHE A 82 31.29 -5.39 0.96
N ARG A 83 32.60 -5.16 0.78
CA ARG A 83 33.66 -5.62 1.71
C ARG A 83 34.44 -4.47 2.33
N ALA A 84 34.19 -3.23 1.90
CA ALA A 84 34.89 -2.06 2.41
C ALA A 84 34.65 -1.92 3.94
N PRO A 85 35.69 -1.65 4.73
CA PRO A 85 35.53 -1.29 6.13
C PRO A 85 34.64 -0.05 6.28
N VAL A 86 33.79 -0.11 7.31
CA VAL A 86 32.91 0.98 7.75
C VAL A 86 33.20 1.27 9.20
N HIS A 87 33.01 2.52 9.61
CA HIS A 87 33.18 2.94 10.99
C HIS A 87 32.10 3.96 11.38
N LYS A 88 31.72 3.96 12.65
CA LYS A 88 30.85 5.00 13.22
C LYS A 88 31.69 6.18 13.67
N PHE A 89 31.20 7.39 13.40
CA PHE A 89 31.82 8.63 13.86
C PHE A 89 30.76 9.65 14.32
N VAL A 90 31.17 10.60 15.16
CA VAL A 90 30.31 11.73 15.55
C VAL A 90 30.52 12.87 14.56
N PRO A 91 29.48 13.31 13.82
CA PRO A 91 29.59 14.39 12.85
C PRO A 91 29.89 15.74 13.53
N GLU A 92 30.41 16.69 12.76
CA GLU A 92 30.95 17.97 13.28
C GLU A 92 29.91 18.75 14.09
N ASP A 93 28.67 18.80 13.63
CA ASP A 93 27.55 19.49 14.25
C ASP A 93 27.13 18.88 15.61
N LYS A 94 27.51 17.63 15.87
CA LYS A 94 27.20 16.91 17.12
C LYS A 94 28.40 16.79 18.07
N LYS A 95 29.58 17.29 17.69
CA LYS A 95 30.79 17.24 18.54
C LYS A 95 30.61 17.96 19.88
N ASP A 96 29.86 19.05 19.91
CA ASP A 96 29.60 19.77 21.16
C ASP A 96 28.63 19.01 22.09
N ILE A 97 27.69 18.25 21.53
CA ILE A 97 26.86 17.32 22.31
C ILE A 97 27.77 16.24 22.91
N LYS A 98 28.62 15.59 22.11
CA LYS A 98 29.61 14.60 22.57
C LYS A 98 30.47 15.15 23.72
N ARG A 99 31.06 16.34 23.56
CA ARG A 99 31.89 16.98 24.61
C ARG A 99 31.11 17.20 25.90
N THR A 100 29.86 17.62 25.81
CA THR A 100 28.99 17.80 26.98
C THR A 100 28.76 16.45 27.70
N LEU A 101 28.44 15.39 26.95
CA LEU A 101 28.28 14.05 27.51
C LEU A 101 29.55 13.55 28.21
N GLU A 102 30.72 13.73 27.58
CA GLU A 102 32.01 13.37 28.18
C GLU A 102 32.32 14.16 29.46
N GLU A 103 32.02 15.46 29.50
CA GLU A 103 32.24 16.33 30.66
C GLU A 103 31.38 15.90 31.86
N GLU A 104 30.10 15.62 31.62
CA GLU A 104 29.16 15.22 32.68
C GLU A 104 29.39 13.76 33.12
N ALA A 105 29.71 12.84 32.19
CA ALA A 105 29.98 11.44 32.48
C ALA A 105 31.15 11.25 33.47
N ARG A 106 32.20 12.09 33.39
CA ARG A 106 33.34 12.06 34.32
C ARG A 106 32.96 12.34 35.78
N ARG A 107 31.83 13.01 36.01
CA ARG A 107 31.38 13.47 37.35
C ARG A 107 30.22 12.65 37.90
N CYS A 108 29.69 11.72 37.10
CA CYS A 108 28.53 10.90 37.43
C CYS A 108 28.94 9.48 37.80
N GLN A 109 28.12 8.84 38.64
CA GLN A 109 28.28 7.43 38.98
C GLN A 109 27.35 6.56 38.13
N TRP A 110 26.20 7.11 37.74
CA TRP A 110 25.17 6.42 36.96
C TRP A 110 24.89 7.18 35.67
N LEU A 111 24.50 6.43 34.63
CA LEU A 111 23.94 6.92 33.38
C LEU A 111 22.54 6.29 33.22
N ILE A 112 21.50 7.10 33.16
CA ILE A 112 20.13 6.66 32.85
C ILE A 112 19.73 7.17 31.47
N LEU A 113 19.34 6.24 30.61
CA LEU A 113 18.97 6.49 29.22
C LEU A 113 17.45 6.70 29.14
N TRP A 114 17.06 7.87 28.66
CA TRP A 114 15.67 8.35 28.53
C TRP A 114 15.31 8.60 27.05
N LEU A 115 15.83 7.75 26.18
CA LEU A 115 15.57 7.77 24.74
C LEU A 115 14.17 7.21 24.46
N ASP A 116 13.60 7.47 23.30
CA ASP A 116 12.30 6.86 22.98
C ASP A 116 12.43 5.32 22.97
N CYS A 117 11.40 4.58 23.40
CA CYS A 117 11.54 3.13 23.69
C CYS A 117 11.30 2.23 22.46
N ASP A 118 11.84 2.65 21.31
CA ASP A 118 11.84 1.90 20.06
C ASP A 118 13.24 1.36 19.70
N VAL A 119 13.34 0.69 18.55
CA VAL A 119 14.60 0.10 18.08
C VAL A 119 15.67 1.16 17.82
N GLU A 120 15.30 2.31 17.27
CA GLU A 120 16.23 3.42 17.02
C GLU A 120 16.72 4.04 18.34
N GLY A 121 15.83 4.25 19.31
CA GLY A 121 16.17 4.75 20.64
C GLY A 121 17.12 3.82 21.41
N GLU A 122 16.99 2.49 21.27
CA GLU A 122 17.99 1.55 21.79
C GLU A 122 19.35 1.68 21.09
N ASN A 123 19.38 1.89 19.77
CA ASN A 123 20.64 2.13 19.04
C ASN A 123 21.34 3.41 19.50
N ILE A 124 20.59 4.51 19.62
CA ILE A 124 21.10 5.79 20.16
C ILE A 124 21.60 5.61 21.59
N ALA A 125 20.98 4.71 22.36
CA ALA A 125 21.41 4.40 23.73
C ALA A 125 22.84 3.89 23.74
N TYR A 126 23.19 2.99 22.82
CA TYR A 126 24.54 2.48 22.70
C TYR A 126 25.54 3.52 22.17
N GLU A 127 25.12 4.43 21.28
CA GLU A 127 25.98 5.56 20.89
C GLU A 127 26.33 6.47 22.07
N VAL A 128 25.37 6.74 22.96
CA VAL A 128 25.59 7.51 24.19
C VAL A 128 26.47 6.73 25.18
N ILE A 129 26.21 5.44 25.36
CA ILE A 129 27.01 4.55 26.21
C ILE A 129 28.48 4.57 25.76
N ASP A 130 28.75 4.41 24.47
CA ASP A 130 30.11 4.37 23.93
C ASP A 130 30.87 5.67 24.21
N VAL A 131 30.21 6.83 24.03
CA VAL A 131 30.80 8.14 24.34
C VAL A 131 31.06 8.30 25.84
N CYS A 132 30.11 7.95 26.70
CA CYS A 132 30.22 8.14 28.14
C CYS A 132 31.22 7.16 28.79
N THR A 133 31.23 5.90 28.36
CA THR A 133 32.12 4.86 28.91
C THR A 133 33.57 5.02 28.45
N ALA A 134 33.80 5.63 27.29
CA ALA A 134 35.15 6.00 26.84
C ALA A 134 35.89 6.93 27.82
N VAL A 135 35.16 7.74 28.61
CA VAL A 135 35.74 8.64 29.64
C VAL A 135 35.52 8.15 31.07
N ASN A 136 34.53 7.30 31.32
CA ASN A 136 34.24 6.73 32.62
C ASN A 136 33.71 5.28 32.49
N PRO A 137 34.58 4.28 32.50
CA PRO A 137 34.19 2.87 32.33
C PRO A 137 33.48 2.27 33.57
N HIS A 138 33.41 3.01 34.68
CA HIS A 138 32.77 2.55 35.92
C HIS A 138 31.32 3.03 36.08
N LEU A 139 30.73 3.64 35.04
CA LEU A 139 29.33 4.06 35.06
C LEU A 139 28.40 2.87 35.24
N THR A 140 27.47 2.99 36.18
CA THR A 140 26.32 2.09 36.23
C THR A 140 25.29 2.57 35.21
N ILE A 141 25.04 1.76 34.18
CA ILE A 141 24.14 2.11 33.07
C ILE A 141 22.77 1.52 33.34
N LYS A 142 21.72 2.32 33.13
CA LYS A 142 20.32 1.91 33.20
C LYS A 142 19.50 2.53 32.08
N ARG A 143 18.42 1.85 31.72
CA ARG A 143 17.45 2.25 30.69
C ARG A 143 16.10 2.51 31.35
N ALA A 144 15.58 3.73 31.21
CA ALA A 144 14.22 4.04 31.64
C ALA A 144 13.24 3.60 30.55
N TRP A 145 12.22 2.81 30.92
CA TRP A 145 11.21 2.31 30.00
C TRP A 145 9.88 3.05 30.18
N PHE A 146 9.38 3.71 29.13
CA PHE A 146 8.16 4.51 29.16
C PHE A 146 7.47 4.53 27.79
N SER A 147 6.16 4.78 27.77
CA SER A 147 5.36 4.89 26.54
C SER A 147 4.61 6.21 26.42
N THR A 148 4.66 7.04 27.46
CA THR A 148 3.99 8.34 27.51
C THR A 148 4.84 9.33 28.32
N LEU A 149 4.72 10.62 28.04
CA LEU A 149 5.40 11.69 28.78
C LEU A 149 4.48 12.34 29.83
N ILE A 150 3.85 11.52 30.68
CA ILE A 150 2.98 11.97 31.77
C ILE A 150 3.57 11.65 33.14
N ASP A 151 3.13 12.39 34.17
CA ASP A 151 3.66 12.33 35.54
C ASP A 151 3.80 10.91 36.10
N ARG A 152 2.69 10.15 36.06
CA ARG A 152 2.62 8.78 36.56
C ARG A 152 3.65 7.86 35.88
N ASP A 153 3.69 7.87 34.56
CA ASP A 153 4.47 6.91 33.79
C ASP A 153 5.97 7.20 33.90
N ILE A 154 6.36 8.48 33.90
CA ILE A 154 7.75 8.91 34.07
C ILE A 154 8.27 8.62 35.49
N HIS A 155 7.45 8.86 36.52
CA HIS A 155 7.81 8.46 37.88
C HIS A 155 7.89 6.94 38.03
N ASN A 156 6.97 6.18 37.41
CA ASN A 156 7.04 4.72 37.40
C ASN A 156 8.31 4.20 36.69
N ALA A 157 8.69 4.80 35.56
CA ALA A 157 9.92 4.47 34.84
C ALA A 157 11.17 4.67 35.72
N ALA A 158 11.26 5.79 36.43
CA ALA A 158 12.38 6.08 37.31
C ALA A 158 12.45 5.17 38.55
N GLN A 159 11.31 4.77 39.13
CA GLN A 159 11.28 4.02 40.39
C GLN A 159 11.31 2.50 40.16
N ASN A 160 10.47 2.03 39.25
CA ASN A 160 10.11 0.61 39.12
C ASN A 160 10.67 -0.01 37.84
N ASP A 161 10.79 0.76 36.76
CA ASP A 161 11.09 0.22 35.41
C ASP A 161 12.43 0.69 34.82
N LEU A 162 13.47 0.71 35.67
CA LEU A 162 14.86 0.83 35.23
C LEU A 162 15.42 -0.55 34.87
N ARG A 163 15.68 -0.75 33.57
CA ARG A 163 16.19 -1.99 32.97
C ARG A 163 17.66 -1.84 32.55
N ASP A 164 18.24 -2.92 32.04
CA ASP A 164 19.50 -2.87 31.31
C ASP A 164 19.19 -2.61 29.81
N PRO A 165 19.99 -1.79 29.10
CA PRO A 165 19.79 -1.54 27.67
C PRO A 165 20.05 -2.81 26.84
N ASP A 166 19.31 -3.02 25.75
CA ASP A 166 19.37 -4.26 24.97
C ASP A 166 20.31 -4.12 23.75
N LYS A 167 21.51 -4.71 23.86
CA LYS A 167 22.49 -4.65 22.76
C LYS A 167 21.99 -5.34 21.50
N ARG A 168 21.15 -6.37 21.61
CA ARG A 168 20.69 -7.15 20.45
C ARG A 168 19.77 -6.31 19.56
N VAL A 169 18.93 -5.48 20.17
CA VAL A 169 18.07 -4.54 19.45
C VAL A 169 18.93 -3.47 18.77
N ALA A 170 19.89 -2.90 19.49
CA ALA A 170 20.82 -1.93 18.90
C ALA A 170 21.67 -2.53 17.75
N ASP A 171 22.14 -3.78 17.89
CA ASP A 171 22.88 -4.52 16.86
C ASP A 171 22.01 -4.75 15.61
N ALA A 172 20.71 -5.00 15.76
CA ALA A 172 19.81 -5.16 14.60
C ALA A 172 19.71 -3.87 13.78
N VAL A 173 19.66 -2.71 14.44
CA VAL A 173 19.71 -1.40 13.78
C VAL A 173 21.05 -1.17 13.10
N ASP A 174 22.17 -1.52 13.76
CA ASP A 174 23.51 -1.42 13.16
C ASP A 174 23.63 -2.26 11.88
N VAL A 175 23.14 -3.50 11.92
CA VAL A 175 23.09 -4.39 10.75
C VAL A 175 22.24 -3.79 9.63
N ARG A 176 21.06 -3.27 9.95
CA ARG A 176 20.18 -2.61 8.97
C ARG A 176 20.87 -1.41 8.32
N GLN A 177 21.47 -0.54 9.12
CA GLN A 177 22.20 0.65 8.64
C GLN A 177 23.38 0.26 7.73
N GLU A 178 24.13 -0.79 8.07
CA GLU A 178 25.23 -1.28 7.24
C GLU A 178 24.75 -1.88 5.92
N ILE A 179 23.69 -2.70 5.94
CA ILE A 179 23.06 -3.25 4.73
C ILE A 179 22.60 -2.13 3.80
N ASP A 180 21.87 -1.15 4.35
CA ASP A 180 21.37 0.01 3.61
C ASP A 180 22.52 0.83 3.00
N LEU A 181 23.60 1.07 3.77
CA LEU A 181 24.78 1.78 3.29
C LEU A 181 25.48 1.02 2.15
N ARG A 182 25.73 -0.27 2.35
CA ARG A 182 26.48 -1.10 1.38
C ARG A 182 25.70 -1.27 0.09
N ILE A 183 24.47 -1.77 0.16
CA ILE A 183 23.63 -2.00 -1.01
C ILE A 183 23.32 -0.66 -1.69
N GLY A 184 22.88 0.33 -0.90
CA GLY A 184 22.51 1.64 -1.41
C GLY A 184 23.67 2.32 -2.13
N ALA A 185 24.86 2.40 -1.52
CA ALA A 185 26.02 3.03 -2.14
C ALA A 185 26.51 2.26 -3.38
N SER A 186 26.57 0.92 -3.32
CA SER A 186 27.07 0.10 -4.43
C SER A 186 26.21 0.27 -5.68
N PHE A 187 24.90 0.02 -5.56
CA PHE A 187 23.99 0.12 -6.71
C PHE A 187 23.80 1.56 -7.17
N THR A 188 23.71 2.53 -6.25
CA THR A 188 23.61 3.96 -6.61
C THR A 188 24.81 4.42 -7.43
N ARG A 189 26.05 4.12 -6.97
CA ARG A 189 27.27 4.51 -7.69
C ARG A 189 27.33 3.82 -9.04
N PHE A 190 27.12 2.50 -9.06
CA PHE A 190 27.13 1.71 -10.28
C PHE A 190 26.19 2.28 -11.35
N GLN A 191 24.88 2.39 -11.03
CA GLN A 191 23.90 2.81 -12.02
C GLN A 191 24.04 4.28 -12.40
N THR A 192 24.40 5.15 -11.44
CA THR A 192 24.61 6.58 -11.74
C THR A 192 25.82 6.78 -12.65
N MET A 193 26.95 6.12 -12.37
CA MET A 193 28.17 6.25 -13.18
C MET A 193 27.96 5.64 -14.58
N LEU A 194 27.32 4.46 -14.66
CA LEU A 194 27.01 3.81 -15.93
C LEU A 194 26.11 4.66 -16.82
N MET A 195 25.06 5.26 -16.26
CA MET A 195 24.05 5.99 -17.04
C MET A 195 24.45 7.43 -17.35
N LYS A 196 25.28 8.06 -16.50
CA LYS A 196 25.79 9.41 -16.74
C LYS A 196 26.60 9.50 -18.02
N ASP A 197 27.33 8.44 -18.36
CA ASP A 197 28.14 8.39 -19.59
C ASP A 197 27.30 8.00 -20.83
N ALA A 198 26.13 7.40 -20.62
CA ALA A 198 25.25 6.90 -21.69
C ALA A 198 24.14 7.90 -22.10
N PHE A 199 23.67 8.76 -21.19
CA PHE A 199 22.54 9.66 -21.43
C PHE A 199 22.79 11.07 -20.90
N ILE A 200 22.41 12.08 -21.69
CA ILE A 200 22.21 13.44 -21.17
C ILE A 200 20.86 13.43 -20.45
N ILE A 201 20.87 13.32 -19.13
CA ILE A 201 19.65 13.39 -18.32
C ILE A 201 19.25 14.87 -18.22
N ASP A 202 18.63 15.37 -19.28
CA ASP A 202 18.23 16.77 -19.43
C ASP A 202 16.89 16.98 -18.71
N THR A 203 16.92 17.45 -17.47
CA THR A 203 15.72 17.96 -16.81
C THR A 203 15.93 19.41 -16.42
N ALA A 204 15.04 20.25 -16.94
CA ALA A 204 15.00 21.68 -16.70
C ALA A 204 14.87 22.00 -15.21
N THR A 205 16.00 22.15 -14.52
CA THR A 205 16.33 23.09 -13.44
C THR A 205 17.57 22.56 -12.72
N ASP A 206 18.64 23.36 -12.78
CA ASP A 206 19.98 23.16 -12.23
C ASP A 206 20.94 22.17 -12.94
N ASP A 207 21.96 22.77 -13.55
CA ASP A 207 23.25 22.16 -13.91
C ASP A 207 23.86 21.46 -12.68
N ARG A 208 23.66 20.13 -12.55
CA ARG A 208 24.58 19.16 -11.91
C ARG A 208 23.96 17.74 -11.83
N ASN A 209 24.66 16.75 -12.41
CA ASN A 209 24.60 15.30 -12.14
C ASN A 209 23.41 14.79 -11.31
N ARG A 210 22.34 14.34 -11.97
CA ARG A 210 21.26 13.63 -11.27
C ARG A 210 21.78 12.29 -10.73
N VAL A 211 21.71 12.11 -9.41
CA VAL A 211 22.03 10.86 -8.73
C VAL A 211 20.86 9.89 -8.88
N LEU A 212 21.11 8.76 -9.54
CA LEU A 212 20.17 7.65 -9.61
C LEU A 212 20.38 6.78 -8.36
N SER A 213 19.63 7.02 -7.30
CA SER A 213 19.70 6.25 -6.06
C SER A 213 19.02 4.89 -6.15
N TYR A 214 19.64 3.88 -5.58
CA TYR A 214 19.02 2.60 -5.27
C TYR A 214 18.93 2.43 -3.76
N GLY A 215 17.84 1.82 -3.27
CA GLY A 215 17.70 1.47 -1.86
C GLY A 215 16.89 0.18 -1.72
N PRO A 216 17.31 -0.76 -0.87
CA PRO A 216 16.74 -2.12 -0.83
C PRO A 216 15.25 -2.17 -0.50
N CYS A 217 14.73 -1.21 0.27
CA CYS A 217 13.29 -1.08 0.54
C CYS A 217 12.61 0.01 -0.33
N GLN A 218 13.35 1.03 -0.77
CA GLN A 218 12.83 2.09 -1.65
C GLN A 218 12.41 1.52 -3.01
N PHE A 219 13.21 0.60 -3.55
CA PHE A 219 13.02 0.02 -4.86
C PHE A 219 11.75 -0.86 -4.99
N PRO A 220 11.49 -1.84 -4.10
CA PRO A 220 10.23 -2.58 -4.15
C PRO A 220 9.01 -1.70 -3.85
N THR A 221 9.16 -0.64 -3.05
CA THR A 221 8.08 0.36 -2.85
C THR A 221 7.70 1.05 -4.16
N LEU A 222 8.70 1.40 -4.99
CA LEU A 222 8.47 1.90 -6.35
C LEU A 222 7.87 0.83 -7.26
N GLY A 223 8.30 -0.43 -7.10
CA GLY A 223 7.75 -1.60 -7.79
C GLY A 223 6.24 -1.68 -7.71
N PHE A 224 5.64 -1.57 -6.51
CA PHE A 224 4.18 -1.59 -6.35
C PHE A 224 3.46 -0.47 -7.14
N VAL A 225 4.08 0.71 -7.22
CA VAL A 225 3.52 1.85 -7.97
C VAL A 225 3.57 1.59 -9.47
N VAL A 226 4.69 1.05 -9.97
CA VAL A 226 4.89 0.71 -11.38
C VAL A 226 4.01 -0.47 -11.79
N GLU A 227 3.91 -1.52 -10.98
CA GLU A 227 3.06 -2.68 -11.22
C GLU A 227 1.60 -2.25 -11.37
N ARG A 228 1.05 -1.45 -10.44
CA ARG A 228 -0.31 -0.91 -10.59
C ARG A 228 -0.45 -0.06 -11.87
N PHE A 229 0.57 0.70 -12.22
CA PHE A 229 0.53 1.49 -13.45
C PHE A 229 0.45 0.59 -14.69
N TRP A 230 1.25 -0.47 -14.76
CA TRP A 230 1.19 -1.46 -15.84
C TRP A 230 -0.11 -2.25 -15.86
N GLU A 231 -0.66 -2.64 -14.72
CA GLU A 231 -2.00 -3.26 -14.62
C GLU A 231 -3.07 -2.38 -15.29
N ILE A 232 -2.97 -1.05 -15.11
CA ILE A 232 -3.90 -0.09 -15.70
C ILE A 232 -3.69 0.04 -17.22
N GLN A 233 -2.43 0.11 -17.68
CA GLN A 233 -2.11 0.25 -19.10
C GLN A 233 -2.43 -1.04 -19.89
N ALA A 234 -2.24 -2.20 -19.28
CA ALA A 234 -2.49 -3.50 -19.89
C ALA A 234 -3.97 -3.90 -19.89
N HIS A 235 -4.83 -3.18 -19.16
CA HIS A 235 -6.26 -3.46 -19.09
C HIS A 235 -6.93 -3.24 -20.45
N GLU A 236 -7.42 -4.32 -21.05
CA GLU A 236 -8.29 -4.29 -22.22
C GLU A 236 -9.75 -4.27 -21.74
N PRO A 237 -10.50 -3.18 -21.99
CA PRO A 237 -11.90 -3.11 -21.57
C PRO A 237 -12.75 -4.16 -22.27
N GLU A 238 -13.53 -4.91 -21.49
CA GLU A 238 -14.45 -5.94 -21.98
C GLU A 238 -15.89 -5.50 -21.72
N GLU A 239 -16.73 -5.59 -22.76
CA GLU A 239 -18.16 -5.35 -22.64
C GLU A 239 -18.83 -6.49 -21.86
N PHE A 240 -19.79 -6.13 -21.02
CA PHE A 240 -20.61 -7.08 -20.30
C PHE A 240 -22.05 -6.61 -20.23
N TRP A 241 -22.96 -7.54 -19.98
CA TRP A 241 -24.37 -7.29 -19.84
C TRP A 241 -24.91 -7.86 -18.53
N SER A 242 -25.77 -7.11 -17.88
CA SER A 242 -26.47 -7.52 -16.65
C SER A 242 -27.94 -7.20 -16.79
N ILE A 243 -28.79 -8.08 -16.28
CA ILE A 243 -30.23 -7.82 -16.20
C ILE A 243 -30.50 -7.10 -14.87
N ILE A 244 -31.19 -5.97 -14.93
CA ILE A 244 -31.63 -5.23 -13.73
C ILE A 244 -33.15 -5.20 -13.71
N CYS A 245 -33.71 -5.63 -12.58
CA CYS A 245 -35.14 -5.59 -12.31
C CYS A 245 -35.40 -4.58 -11.20
N SER A 246 -36.24 -3.57 -11.43
CA SER A 246 -36.69 -2.65 -10.39
C SER A 246 -38.20 -2.75 -10.15
N HIS A 247 -38.60 -2.51 -8.90
CA HIS A 247 -39.99 -2.47 -8.48
C HIS A 247 -40.22 -1.26 -7.58
N GLU A 248 -41.09 -0.36 -8.04
CA GLU A 248 -41.56 0.81 -7.32
C GLU A 248 -42.90 0.50 -6.65
N SER A 249 -42.97 0.77 -5.35
CA SER A 249 -44.15 0.61 -4.53
C SER A 249 -44.41 1.87 -3.71
N LYS A 250 -45.52 1.91 -2.98
CA LYS A 250 -45.80 2.99 -2.02
C LYS A 250 -44.78 3.06 -0.88
N GLU A 251 -44.10 1.96 -0.58
CA GLU A 251 -43.11 1.86 0.51
C GLU A 251 -41.71 2.25 0.05
N GLY A 252 -41.49 2.43 -1.26
CA GLY A 252 -40.20 2.76 -1.85
C GLY A 252 -39.87 1.91 -3.07
N THR A 253 -38.60 1.96 -3.48
CA THR A 253 -38.07 1.28 -4.67
C THR A 253 -37.11 0.18 -4.26
N ALA A 254 -37.26 -1.01 -4.82
CA ALA A 254 -36.25 -2.06 -4.78
C ALA A 254 -35.62 -2.24 -6.14
N GLU A 255 -34.29 -2.35 -6.16
CA GLU A 255 -33.52 -2.79 -7.31
C GLU A 255 -32.96 -4.18 -7.03
N PHE A 256 -33.32 -5.14 -7.87
CA PHE A 256 -32.93 -6.53 -7.78
C PHE A 256 -31.78 -6.80 -8.75
N SER A 257 -30.62 -7.11 -8.19
CA SER A 257 -29.44 -7.48 -8.95
C SER A 257 -29.52 -8.95 -9.37
N TRP A 258 -29.18 -9.23 -10.62
CA TRP A 258 -29.16 -10.60 -11.15
C TRP A 258 -28.11 -11.44 -10.43
N MET A 259 -28.50 -12.61 -9.92
CA MET A 259 -27.62 -13.44 -9.10
C MET A 259 -26.52 -14.14 -9.91
N ARG A 260 -26.62 -14.19 -11.25
CA ARG A 260 -25.49 -14.58 -12.11
C ARG A 260 -24.42 -13.49 -12.23
N GLY A 261 -24.69 -12.29 -11.71
CA GLY A 261 -23.83 -11.13 -11.88
C GLY A 261 -23.98 -10.55 -13.28
N ARG A 262 -23.00 -10.79 -14.13
CA ARG A 262 -22.91 -10.24 -15.49
C ARG A 262 -22.37 -11.28 -16.47
N LEU A 263 -22.75 -11.18 -17.74
CA LEU A 263 -22.23 -12.02 -18.82
C LEU A 263 -21.41 -11.19 -19.81
N PHE A 264 -20.37 -11.78 -20.37
CA PHE A 264 -19.51 -11.18 -21.40
C PHE A 264 -19.90 -11.61 -22.83
N ASP A 265 -21.01 -12.33 -22.98
CA ASP A 265 -21.56 -12.74 -24.28
C ASP A 265 -22.95 -12.11 -24.45
N TYR A 266 -23.09 -11.24 -25.45
CA TYR A 266 -24.32 -10.51 -25.72
C TYR A 266 -25.47 -11.46 -26.07
N THR A 267 -25.22 -12.46 -26.91
CA THR A 267 -26.25 -13.40 -27.37
C THR A 267 -26.84 -14.19 -26.21
N CYS A 268 -26.02 -14.71 -25.31
CA CYS A 268 -26.49 -15.40 -24.10
C CYS A 268 -27.29 -14.46 -23.19
N ALA A 269 -26.79 -13.23 -22.98
CA ALA A 269 -27.46 -12.25 -22.13
C ALA A 269 -28.83 -11.83 -22.69
N VAL A 270 -28.93 -11.62 -24.01
CA VAL A 270 -30.18 -11.30 -24.69
C VAL A 270 -31.16 -12.46 -24.66
N ILE A 271 -30.72 -13.69 -24.93
CA ILE A 271 -31.62 -14.86 -24.87
C ILE A 271 -32.25 -14.97 -23.47
N ILE A 272 -31.44 -14.84 -22.41
CA ILE A 272 -31.95 -14.91 -21.04
C ILE A 272 -32.85 -13.71 -20.72
N TYR A 273 -32.50 -12.52 -21.19
CA TYR A 273 -33.32 -11.32 -21.02
C TYR A 273 -34.68 -11.44 -21.73
N GLU A 274 -34.71 -11.87 -22.99
CA GLU A 274 -35.94 -12.12 -23.74
C GLU A 274 -36.80 -13.18 -23.04
N MET A 275 -36.21 -14.26 -22.52
CA MET A 275 -36.94 -15.24 -21.68
C MET A 275 -37.61 -14.58 -20.47
N CYS A 276 -36.96 -13.60 -19.84
CA CYS A 276 -37.54 -12.86 -18.71
C CYS A 276 -38.64 -11.87 -19.14
N VAL A 277 -38.64 -11.40 -20.40
CA VAL A 277 -39.62 -10.44 -20.96
C VAL A 277 -40.84 -11.12 -21.58
N GLU A 278 -40.63 -12.22 -22.33
CA GLU A 278 -41.62 -12.92 -23.17
C GLU A 278 -42.69 -13.69 -22.38
N GLU A 279 -42.65 -13.65 -21.06
CA GLU A 279 -43.56 -14.40 -20.21
C GLU A 279 -44.80 -13.56 -19.71
N PRO A 280 -45.52 -12.65 -20.39
CA PRO A 280 -46.63 -11.91 -19.76
C PRO A 280 -47.94 -12.74 -19.63
N THR A 281 -48.44 -12.93 -18.40
CA THR A 281 -49.81 -13.38 -17.95
C THR A 281 -50.13 -14.88 -17.77
N ALA A 282 -50.80 -15.19 -16.64
CA ALA A 282 -51.34 -16.50 -16.26
C ALA A 282 -52.83 -16.64 -16.62
N THR A 283 -53.23 -17.82 -17.11
CA THR A 283 -54.59 -18.36 -16.94
C THR A 283 -54.53 -19.56 -15.99
N PRO A 284 -55.57 -19.80 -15.18
CA PRO A 284 -55.53 -20.84 -14.15
C PRO A 284 -55.48 -22.22 -14.83
N PHE A 285 -54.37 -22.94 -14.66
CA PHE A 285 -54.31 -24.33 -15.08
C PHE A 285 -55.26 -25.14 -14.18
N TYR A 286 -56.34 -25.63 -14.79
CA TYR A 286 -57.11 -26.73 -14.23
C TYR A 286 -56.17 -27.92 -14.05
N THR A 287 -56.06 -28.40 -12.82
CA THR A 287 -55.40 -29.67 -12.48
C THR A 287 -56.11 -30.78 -13.25
N LEU A 288 -55.49 -31.30 -14.31
CA LEU A 288 -55.92 -32.55 -14.92
C LEU A 288 -55.59 -33.68 -13.95
N HIS A 289 -56.59 -34.09 -13.18
CA HIS A 289 -56.61 -35.36 -12.51
C HIS A 289 -56.50 -36.47 -13.57
N PHE A 290 -55.34 -37.11 -13.66
CA PHE A 290 -55.26 -38.43 -14.26
C PHE A 290 -55.92 -39.43 -13.29
N THR A 291 -57.22 -39.65 -13.45
CA THR A 291 -57.86 -40.87 -12.96
C THR A 291 -57.35 -42.01 -13.84
N GLY A 292 -56.64 -42.95 -13.21
CA GLY A 292 -56.09 -44.10 -13.89
C GLY A 292 -57.17 -44.99 -14.49
N GLU A 293 -56.82 -45.66 -15.59
CA GLU A 293 -57.26 -47.02 -15.88
C GLU A 293 -56.34 -47.64 -16.96
N SER A 294 -55.61 -48.67 -16.51
CA SER A 294 -55.15 -49.88 -17.23
C SER A 294 -54.75 -49.81 -18.71
N ALA A 295 -53.46 -50.05 -18.97
CA ALA A 295 -53.04 -51.03 -19.97
C ALA A 295 -51.67 -51.62 -19.59
N SER A 296 -51.69 -52.87 -19.16
CA SER A 296 -50.53 -53.73 -18.92
C SER A 296 -49.91 -54.22 -20.24
N PHE A 297 -48.58 -54.19 -20.37
CA PHE A 297 -47.81 -55.40 -20.68
C PHE A 297 -46.31 -55.26 -20.36
N SER A 298 -45.88 -56.27 -19.61
CA SER A 298 -44.56 -56.79 -19.24
C SER A 298 -43.26 -56.24 -19.86
N GLY A 299 -42.33 -55.90 -18.97
CA GLY A 299 -40.88 -55.97 -19.18
C GLY A 299 -40.16 -55.62 -17.88
N GLN A 300 -39.58 -56.61 -17.20
CA GLN A 300 -38.85 -56.42 -15.93
C GLN A 300 -37.59 -55.55 -16.13
N PRO A 301 -37.24 -54.67 -15.17
CA PRO A 301 -36.03 -53.85 -15.21
C PRO A 301 -34.85 -54.55 -14.51
N PRO A 302 -33.58 -54.35 -14.93
CA PRO A 302 -32.46 -54.58 -14.04
C PRO A 302 -32.24 -53.35 -13.15
N LEU A 303 -32.32 -53.62 -11.85
CA LEU A 303 -31.73 -52.86 -10.75
C LEU A 303 -30.27 -52.48 -11.05
N PHE A 304 -29.84 -51.24 -10.75
CA PHE A 304 -28.54 -50.89 -10.14
C PHE A 304 -28.29 -49.38 -10.20
N TRP A 305 -28.73 -48.61 -9.18
CA TRP A 305 -28.11 -47.34 -8.79
C TRP A 305 -28.32 -47.10 -7.29
N TRP A 306 -27.46 -47.71 -6.47
CA TRP A 306 -27.15 -47.22 -5.13
C TRP A 306 -25.62 -47.10 -5.02
N LEU A 307 -25.22 -45.88 -4.66
CA LEU A 307 -23.99 -45.42 -4.02
C LEU A 307 -22.75 -45.01 -4.85
N PRO A 308 -22.09 -43.92 -4.40
CA PRO A 308 -21.04 -43.19 -5.11
C PRO A 308 -19.64 -43.68 -4.70
N SER A 309 -18.66 -43.41 -5.55
CA SER A 309 -17.21 -43.23 -5.31
C SER A 309 -16.38 -43.92 -6.38
N LEU A 310 -15.19 -43.33 -6.66
CA LEU A 310 -14.15 -43.71 -7.62
C LEU A 310 -14.10 -42.87 -8.90
N TRP A 311 -13.54 -41.67 -8.76
CA TRP A 311 -12.79 -40.98 -9.82
C TRP A 311 -11.43 -41.67 -9.95
N PRO A 312 -10.98 -42.05 -11.15
CA PRO A 312 -9.78 -41.39 -11.68
C PRO A 312 -9.79 -41.15 -13.20
N THR A 313 -9.24 -39.98 -13.58
CA THR A 313 -8.46 -39.64 -14.78
C THR A 313 -8.61 -40.51 -16.04
N PHE A 314 -8.99 -39.91 -17.18
CA PHE A 314 -8.27 -40.07 -18.46
C PHE A 314 -8.72 -39.00 -19.47
N TRP A 315 -7.74 -38.22 -19.96
CA TRP A 315 -7.87 -37.31 -21.09
C TRP A 315 -7.29 -38.04 -22.33
N PRO A 316 -7.95 -38.05 -23.50
CA PRO A 316 -7.29 -38.40 -24.74
C PRO A 316 -6.89 -37.17 -25.55
N THR A 317 -5.69 -37.29 -26.09
CA THR A 317 -4.92 -36.37 -26.92
C THR A 317 -5.35 -36.44 -28.41
N ASN A 318 -5.20 -35.29 -29.08
CA ASN A 318 -5.07 -35.02 -30.53
C ASN A 318 -6.24 -35.29 -31.53
N PRO A 319 -6.55 -34.33 -32.43
CA PRO A 319 -7.45 -34.49 -33.58
C PRO A 319 -6.71 -35.01 -34.84
N PRO A 320 -7.42 -35.62 -35.81
CA PRO A 320 -6.82 -36.10 -37.05
C PRO A 320 -6.68 -35.00 -38.13
N SER A 321 -5.72 -35.28 -39.01
CA SER A 321 -5.21 -34.53 -40.15
C SER A 321 -6.19 -34.37 -41.34
N ARG A 322 -5.97 -33.29 -42.11
CA ARG A 322 -6.50 -32.95 -43.44
C ARG A 322 -6.56 -34.12 -44.43
N ALA A 323 -7.62 -34.12 -45.25
CA ALA A 323 -7.67 -34.70 -46.60
C ALA A 323 -7.97 -33.56 -47.62
N PRO A 324 -7.60 -33.71 -48.90
CA PRO A 324 -7.29 -32.59 -49.80
C PRO A 324 -8.50 -32.03 -50.58
N ALA A 325 -8.30 -30.82 -51.09
CA ALA A 325 -9.20 -30.09 -51.98
C ALA A 325 -9.42 -30.81 -53.32
N ALA A 326 -10.66 -30.75 -53.82
CA ALA A 326 -11.04 -31.07 -55.19
C ALA A 326 -11.88 -29.92 -55.75
N ASP A 327 -11.74 -29.74 -57.07
CA ASP A 327 -12.05 -28.57 -57.87
C ASP A 327 -13.54 -28.17 -57.92
N LEU A 328 -13.78 -26.85 -57.98
CA LEU A 328 -15.04 -26.21 -58.35
C LEU A 328 -14.98 -25.82 -59.83
N PRO A 329 -16.06 -26.02 -60.62
CA PRO A 329 -16.29 -25.24 -61.82
C PRO A 329 -17.34 -24.14 -61.62
N ASP A 330 -17.22 -23.12 -62.45
CA ASP A 330 -17.92 -21.84 -62.45
C ASP A 330 -19.44 -21.87 -62.66
N ALA A 331 -20.07 -20.84 -62.07
CA ALA A 331 -21.19 -20.02 -62.54
C ALA A 331 -22.53 -20.65 -62.98
N VAL A 332 -23.61 -20.32 -62.25
CA VAL A 332 -24.91 -19.89 -62.82
C VAL A 332 -25.60 -18.89 -61.86
N GLU A 333 -25.99 -17.73 -62.39
CA GLU A 333 -26.86 -16.73 -61.75
C GLU A 333 -28.31 -17.23 -61.64
N GLY A 334 -28.99 -16.93 -60.51
CA GLY A 334 -30.46 -16.73 -60.51
C GLY A 334 -31.28 -17.28 -59.31
N VAL A 335 -31.64 -16.37 -58.38
CA VAL A 335 -32.93 -16.27 -57.62
C VAL A 335 -33.24 -17.36 -56.55
N PRO A 336 -34.02 -17.11 -55.46
CA PRO A 336 -34.01 -16.06 -54.42
C PRO A 336 -33.81 -16.64 -52.99
N LEU A 337 -33.66 -15.75 -52.00
CA LEU A 337 -33.69 -16.01 -50.56
C LEU A 337 -34.80 -16.99 -50.12
N THR A 338 -34.41 -18.12 -49.52
CA THR A 338 -35.25 -18.86 -48.57
C THR A 338 -34.40 -19.41 -47.42
N SER A 339 -35.01 -19.39 -46.24
CA SER A 339 -34.51 -19.80 -44.92
C SER A 339 -33.55 -21.00 -44.93
N GLY A 340 -32.29 -20.81 -44.51
CA GLY A 340 -31.40 -21.97 -44.35
C GLY A 340 -29.93 -21.75 -43.95
N VAL A 341 -29.49 -20.53 -43.61
CA VAL A 341 -28.05 -20.27 -43.37
C VAL A 341 -27.73 -19.81 -41.92
N LEU A 342 -28.66 -19.93 -40.98
CA LEU A 342 -28.44 -19.53 -39.59
C LEU A 342 -27.92 -20.64 -38.65
N SER A 343 -27.46 -21.80 -39.16
CA SER A 343 -27.09 -22.94 -38.31
C SER A 343 -25.59 -23.22 -38.12
N HIS A 344 -24.68 -22.44 -38.74
CA HIS A 344 -23.24 -22.80 -38.73
C HIS A 344 -22.28 -21.81 -38.07
N VAL A 345 -22.78 -20.80 -37.35
CA VAL A 345 -21.95 -19.98 -36.45
C VAL A 345 -22.65 -19.79 -35.10
N PHE A 346 -23.07 -20.91 -34.49
CA PHE A 346 -23.53 -20.92 -33.10
C PHE A 346 -22.43 -21.55 -32.23
N PRO A 347 -21.94 -20.86 -31.18
CA PRO A 347 -21.11 -21.49 -30.16
C PRO A 347 -21.89 -22.64 -29.52
N ARG A 348 -21.26 -23.81 -29.34
CA ARG A 348 -21.88 -25.00 -28.70
C ARG A 348 -22.56 -24.68 -27.35
N CYS A 349 -22.10 -23.65 -26.64
CA CYS A 349 -22.73 -23.14 -25.41
C CYS A 349 -24.18 -22.67 -25.62
N CYS A 350 -24.47 -21.97 -26.71
CA CYS A 350 -25.83 -21.54 -27.04
C CYS A 350 -26.73 -22.73 -27.40
N GLN A 351 -26.18 -23.80 -27.97
CA GLN A 351 -26.94 -24.97 -28.38
C GLN A 351 -27.35 -25.85 -27.18
N GLU A 352 -26.52 -25.91 -26.14
CA GLU A 352 -26.88 -26.54 -24.85
C GLU A 352 -27.93 -25.73 -24.08
N VAL A 353 -27.88 -24.39 -24.16
CA VAL A 353 -28.93 -23.50 -23.57
C VAL A 353 -30.25 -23.63 -24.34
N LEU A 354 -30.21 -23.67 -25.67
CA LEU A 354 -31.39 -23.90 -26.53
C LEU A 354 -32.01 -25.30 -26.36
N GLN A 355 -31.20 -26.32 -26.05
CA GLN A 355 -31.68 -27.68 -25.76
C GLN A 355 -32.27 -27.85 -24.35
N CYS A 356 -32.01 -26.89 -23.45
CA CYS A 356 -32.63 -26.81 -22.13
C CYS A 356 -33.88 -25.92 -22.12
N LEU A 357 -34.55 -25.71 -23.27
CA LEU A 357 -35.84 -25.04 -23.36
C LEU A 357 -36.99 -26.04 -23.16
N PRO A 358 -37.48 -26.27 -21.93
CA PRO A 358 -38.81 -26.81 -21.77
C PRO A 358 -39.85 -25.78 -22.20
N GLN A 359 -40.87 -26.25 -22.91
CA GLN A 359 -42.07 -25.48 -23.23
C GLN A 359 -42.78 -25.11 -21.92
N PHE A 360 -42.61 -23.89 -21.45
CA PHE A 360 -43.28 -23.37 -20.27
C PHE A 360 -43.91 -22.01 -20.53
N SER A 361 -45.05 -21.79 -19.90
CA SER A 361 -45.98 -20.70 -20.13
C SER A 361 -46.14 -19.83 -18.87
N GLY A 362 -45.72 -18.55 -18.94
CA GLY A 362 -46.16 -17.42 -18.08
C GLY A 362 -45.16 -16.90 -17.03
N CYS A 363 -45.12 -15.57 -16.81
CA CYS A 363 -44.18 -14.82 -15.93
C CYS A 363 -44.62 -15.08 -14.53
N ASN A 364 -44.07 -16.13 -13.97
CA ASN A 364 -44.08 -16.32 -12.55
C ASN A 364 -42.94 -15.48 -11.97
N LEU A 365 -43.06 -14.15 -11.99
CA LEU A 365 -42.28 -13.35 -11.05
C LEU A 365 -42.88 -13.59 -9.68
N TYR A 366 -42.16 -14.34 -8.84
CA TYR A 366 -42.54 -14.49 -7.45
C TYR A 366 -41.33 -14.40 -6.54
N VAL A 367 -41.60 -13.94 -5.32
CA VAL A 367 -40.64 -13.96 -4.23
C VAL A 367 -40.39 -15.41 -3.84
N THR A 368 -39.16 -15.88 -4.04
CA THR A 368 -38.74 -17.25 -3.70
C THR A 368 -38.33 -17.35 -2.24
N ASN A 369 -37.70 -16.30 -1.72
CA ASN A 369 -37.08 -16.32 -0.41
C ASN A 369 -36.99 -14.93 0.18
N ILE A 370 -37.14 -14.85 1.50
CA ILE A 370 -36.89 -13.65 2.29
C ILE A 370 -36.04 -14.07 3.48
N ARG A 371 -34.85 -13.50 3.58
CA ARG A 371 -33.93 -13.71 4.70
C ARG A 371 -33.79 -12.42 5.47
N GLN A 372 -33.94 -12.51 6.79
CA GLN A 372 -33.68 -11.41 7.71
C GLN A 372 -32.62 -11.85 8.70
N GLN A 373 -31.59 -11.03 8.83
CA GLN A 373 -30.50 -11.29 9.76
C GLN A 373 -30.04 -9.99 10.40
N GLU A 374 -29.83 -10.03 11.72
CA GLU A 374 -29.09 -8.98 12.40
C GLU A 374 -27.60 -9.19 12.13
N LYS A 375 -26.95 -8.14 11.63
CA LYS A 375 -25.51 -8.10 11.44
C LYS A 375 -24.91 -7.03 12.36
N PRO A 376 -23.86 -7.36 13.12
CA PRO A 376 -23.07 -6.34 13.78
C PRO A 376 -22.06 -5.72 12.80
N LYS A 377 -21.85 -4.41 12.92
CA LYS A 377 -20.66 -3.75 12.40
C LYS A 377 -19.75 -3.39 13.56
N TYR A 378 -18.58 -3.99 13.56
CA TYR A 378 -17.67 -3.86 14.68
C TYR A 378 -16.87 -2.55 14.64
N PRO A 379 -16.56 -1.97 15.81
CA PRO A 379 -15.65 -0.84 15.90
C PRO A 379 -14.24 -1.24 15.45
N PRO A 380 -13.38 -0.26 15.12
CA PRO A 380 -12.01 -0.54 14.76
C PRO A 380 -11.22 -1.21 15.90
N PHE A 381 -10.17 -1.93 15.55
CA PHE A 381 -9.15 -2.36 16.51
C PHE A 381 -8.41 -1.15 17.09
N PRO A 382 -7.83 -1.25 18.29
CA PRO A 382 -6.92 -0.24 18.83
C PRO A 382 -5.90 0.26 17.81
N LEU A 383 -5.66 1.56 17.83
CA LEU A 383 -4.94 2.25 16.77
C LEU A 383 -3.44 1.94 16.82
N ASN A 384 -2.87 1.42 15.74
CA ASN A 384 -1.43 1.30 15.56
C ASN A 384 -0.90 2.36 14.57
N THR A 385 0.41 2.40 14.35
CA THR A 385 1.07 3.40 13.50
C THR A 385 0.61 3.37 12.05
N ILE A 386 0.45 2.17 11.47
CA ILE A 386 0.06 2.00 10.08
C ILE A 386 -1.39 2.46 9.88
N GLU A 387 -2.29 2.08 10.79
CA GLU A 387 -3.69 2.45 10.75
C GLU A 387 -3.92 3.96 11.01
N LEU A 388 -3.06 4.60 11.82
CA LEU A 388 -3.03 6.06 11.97
C LEU A 388 -2.65 6.75 10.65
N GLN A 389 -1.56 6.31 10.00
CA GLN A 389 -1.10 6.88 8.73
C GLN A 389 -2.13 6.71 7.60
N LYS A 390 -2.71 5.50 7.45
CA LYS A 390 -3.76 5.22 6.44
C LYS A 390 -4.97 6.12 6.63
N ARG A 391 -5.42 6.34 7.88
CA ARG A 391 -6.58 7.20 8.18
C ARG A 391 -6.28 8.68 8.01
N ALA A 392 -5.11 9.13 8.43
CA ALA A 392 -4.68 10.51 8.22
C ALA A 392 -4.62 10.85 6.71
N SER A 393 -4.10 9.93 5.89
CA SER A 393 -4.10 10.08 4.43
C SER A 393 -5.51 10.07 3.83
N ARG A 394 -6.36 9.10 4.20
CA ARG A 394 -7.74 9.00 3.66
C ARG A 394 -8.61 10.18 4.03
N TYR A 395 -8.62 10.57 5.31
CA TYR A 395 -9.61 11.52 5.83
C TYR A 395 -9.13 12.96 5.77
N PHE A 396 -7.82 13.19 5.90
CA PHE A 396 -7.26 14.53 6.03
C PHE A 396 -6.30 14.91 4.91
N ARG A 397 -5.99 13.98 3.98
CA ARG A 397 -4.98 14.16 2.93
C ARG A 397 -3.60 14.48 3.48
N MET A 398 -3.33 14.10 4.73
CA MET A 398 -2.02 14.22 5.35
C MET A 398 -1.14 13.08 4.85
N SER A 399 0.06 13.40 4.35
CA SER A 399 1.02 12.35 3.98
C SER A 399 1.45 11.54 5.19
N SER A 400 1.92 10.31 4.96
CA SER A 400 2.52 9.49 6.01
C SER A 400 3.69 10.20 6.68
N ASP A 401 4.56 10.84 5.88
CA ASP A 401 5.66 11.68 6.35
C ASP A 401 5.14 12.82 7.24
N HIS A 402 4.21 13.67 6.77
CA HIS A 402 3.69 14.79 7.57
C HIS A 402 3.00 14.33 8.86
N THR A 403 2.37 13.15 8.83
CA THR A 403 1.72 12.56 10.01
C THR A 403 2.75 12.13 11.06
N MET A 404 3.84 11.49 10.65
CA MET A 404 4.74 10.75 11.54
C MET A 404 6.13 11.37 11.75
N LYS A 405 6.58 12.24 10.85
CA LYS A 405 8.01 12.45 10.52
C LYS A 405 8.97 12.33 11.70
N CYS A 406 9.96 11.45 11.52
CA CYS A 406 11.16 11.35 12.34
C CYS A 406 12.21 12.30 11.76
N LEU A 407 12.86 13.12 12.60
CA LEU A 407 14.14 13.71 12.22
C LEU A 407 15.24 12.66 12.40
N LEU A 408 15.25 11.64 11.54
CA LEU A 408 16.54 11.09 11.13
C LEU A 408 17.13 12.11 10.14
N PRO A 409 18.40 12.49 10.25
CA PRO A 409 19.04 13.16 9.13
C PRO A 409 18.93 12.18 7.95
N THR A 410 18.08 12.49 6.98
CA THR A 410 18.33 12.01 5.64
C THR A 410 19.69 12.57 5.32
N ASN A 411 20.72 11.72 5.35
CA ASN A 411 22.01 12.08 4.78
C ASN A 411 21.68 12.71 3.42
N PRO A 412 22.08 13.97 3.17
CA PRO A 412 22.04 14.46 1.80
C PRO A 412 22.77 13.39 0.95
N PRO A 413 22.37 13.15 -0.31
CA PRO A 413 23.27 12.41 -1.19
C PRO A 413 24.66 13.02 -1.00
N ILE A 414 25.63 12.19 -0.67
CA ILE A 414 27.03 12.60 -0.51
C ILE A 414 27.39 13.39 -1.78
N LEU A 415 27.33 14.71 -1.68
CA LEU A 415 27.92 15.67 -2.58
C LEU A 415 29.12 16.21 -1.80
N PRO A 416 30.28 15.54 -1.84
CA PRO A 416 31.51 16.26 -1.61
C PRO A 416 31.64 17.27 -2.74
N GLU A 417 32.06 18.48 -2.42
CA GLU A 417 32.36 19.54 -3.37
C GLU A 417 33.04 18.99 -4.62
N LEU A 418 32.42 19.25 -5.78
CA LEU A 418 33.09 19.11 -7.06
C LEU A 418 34.16 20.20 -7.09
N ASP A 419 35.39 19.83 -6.72
CA ASP A 419 36.56 20.63 -7.06
C ASP A 419 36.55 20.91 -8.56
N SER A 420 36.67 22.19 -8.88
CA SER A 420 36.73 22.75 -10.22
C SER A 420 37.90 22.15 -11.00
N ILE A 421 37.62 21.16 -11.84
CA ILE A 421 38.60 20.71 -12.83
C ILE A 421 38.63 21.74 -13.96
N SER A 422 39.62 22.62 -13.83
CA SER A 422 40.21 23.42 -14.90
C SER A 422 40.33 22.60 -16.19
N THR A 423 39.60 23.04 -17.22
CA THR A 423 39.71 22.57 -18.60
C THR A 423 41.08 22.93 -19.18
N SER A 424 41.95 21.94 -19.35
CA SER A 424 42.99 21.99 -20.37
C SER A 424 42.56 21.15 -21.58
N TYR A 425 42.29 21.85 -22.67
CA TYR A 425 42.03 21.30 -24.00
C TYR A 425 43.21 20.45 -24.50
N LEU A 426 42.92 19.28 -25.04
CA LEU A 426 43.63 18.72 -26.21
C LEU A 426 42.65 17.81 -26.99
N PRO A 427 42.52 17.95 -28.34
CA PRO A 427 41.53 17.23 -29.12
C PRO A 427 42.13 16.09 -29.97
N PHE A 428 41.23 15.33 -30.60
CA PHE A 428 41.39 14.45 -31.77
C PHE A 428 41.61 12.93 -31.60
N GLN A 429 40.54 12.21 -31.98
CA GLN A 429 40.49 11.14 -32.98
C GLN A 429 41.52 9.99 -32.91
N SER A 430 41.06 8.85 -32.40
CA SER A 430 41.23 7.47 -32.91
C SER A 430 40.81 6.57 -31.74
N VAL A 431 39.82 5.69 -31.82
CA VAL A 431 39.91 4.37 -32.45
C VAL A 431 38.46 3.89 -32.69
N LEU A 432 38.02 3.96 -33.94
CA LEU A 432 36.99 3.07 -34.49
C LEU A 432 37.71 2.15 -35.46
N LYS A 433 37.93 0.88 -35.07
CA LYS A 433 38.16 -0.26 -35.98
C LYS A 433 38.21 -1.58 -35.20
N ASN A 434 37.35 -2.52 -35.63
CA ASN A 434 37.24 -3.96 -35.33
C ASN A 434 36.53 -4.42 -34.04
N PRO A 435 35.30 -4.97 -34.17
CA PRO A 435 34.67 -5.81 -33.15
C PRO A 435 34.94 -7.30 -33.49
N THR A 436 36.15 -7.79 -33.32
CA THR A 436 36.42 -9.24 -33.37
C THR A 436 37.70 -9.57 -32.62
N LEU A 437 37.65 -9.57 -31.28
CA LEU A 437 38.61 -10.25 -30.40
C LEU A 437 38.22 -9.98 -28.96
N MET A 438 37.42 -10.87 -28.36
CA MET A 438 37.31 -11.15 -26.92
C MET A 438 36.32 -12.31 -26.76
N LEU A 439 36.72 -13.48 -27.24
CA LEU A 439 35.95 -14.72 -27.06
C LEU A 439 36.87 -15.94 -27.05
N HIS A 440 38.01 -15.87 -26.38
CA HIS A 440 38.84 -17.04 -26.07
C HIS A 440 39.68 -16.81 -24.81
N SER A 441 39.09 -17.06 -23.63
CA SER A 441 39.86 -17.37 -22.41
C SER A 441 38.98 -17.87 -21.24
N MET A 442 38.15 -18.92 -21.40
CA MET A 442 37.64 -19.69 -20.24
C MET A 442 37.43 -21.20 -20.56
N PRO A 443 37.68 -22.11 -19.59
CA PRO A 443 37.86 -23.55 -19.80
C PRO A 443 36.55 -24.36 -20.03
N PRO A 444 36.63 -25.54 -20.67
CA PRO A 444 35.46 -26.28 -21.17
C PRO A 444 34.95 -27.27 -20.13
N LYS A 445 33.89 -26.93 -19.41
CA LYS A 445 32.98 -27.89 -18.75
C LYS A 445 31.69 -27.17 -18.31
N ARG A 446 30.84 -26.89 -19.30
CA ARG A 446 29.38 -26.67 -19.26
C ARG A 446 28.97 -26.07 -20.62
N ARG A 447 29.08 -26.90 -21.66
CA ARG A 447 28.25 -26.78 -22.87
C ARG A 447 27.25 -27.93 -22.79
N ALA A 448 25.99 -27.65 -23.12
CA ALA A 448 24.78 -28.46 -22.90
C ALA A 448 24.11 -28.30 -21.52
N LEU A 449 23.52 -27.12 -21.28
CA LEU A 449 22.16 -26.99 -20.75
C LEU A 449 21.77 -25.50 -20.87
N GLY A 450 20.80 -25.18 -21.73
CA GLY A 450 20.37 -23.80 -21.96
C GLY A 450 19.79 -23.58 -23.36
N LEU A 451 18.87 -24.45 -23.77
CA LEU A 451 17.92 -24.23 -24.86
C LEU A 451 16.98 -25.45 -24.86
N LEU A 452 16.07 -25.46 -23.87
CA LEU A 452 14.85 -26.29 -23.82
C LEU A 452 14.08 -26.05 -22.52
N VAL A 453 13.49 -24.86 -22.37
CA VAL A 453 12.24 -24.51 -21.65
C VAL A 453 11.92 -23.09 -22.15
N SER A 454 10.77 -22.67 -22.68
CA SER A 454 9.48 -23.23 -23.09
C SER A 454 8.97 -22.23 -24.15
N GLY A 455 8.53 -22.71 -25.32
CA GLY A 455 8.03 -21.85 -26.41
C GLY A 455 8.20 -22.51 -27.78
N CYS A 456 7.30 -23.42 -28.15
CA CYS A 456 7.30 -24.08 -29.46
C CYS A 456 6.80 -23.12 -30.55
N PHE A 457 7.65 -22.82 -31.53
CA PHE A 457 7.26 -22.19 -32.78
C PHE A 457 6.68 -23.25 -33.74
N CYS A 458 5.53 -22.97 -34.36
CA CYS A 458 5.04 -23.73 -35.51
C CYS A 458 4.85 -22.77 -36.68
N TYR A 459 5.68 -22.91 -37.70
CA TYR A 459 5.56 -22.20 -38.97
C TYR A 459 4.70 -23.03 -39.93
N ASN A 460 3.70 -22.41 -40.56
CA ASN A 460 2.87 -23.06 -41.58
C ASN A 460 3.19 -22.46 -42.96
N GLU A 461 3.93 -23.22 -43.76
CA GLU A 461 4.44 -22.83 -45.09
C GLU A 461 3.34 -22.48 -46.10
N GLU A 462 2.13 -23.04 -45.99
CA GLU A 462 1.07 -22.81 -46.99
C GLU A 462 0.37 -21.44 -46.86
N LYS A 463 0.56 -20.70 -45.77
CA LYS A 463 -0.22 -19.46 -45.51
C LYS A 463 0.57 -18.24 -45.06
N GLY A 464 1.90 -18.32 -44.93
CA GLY A 464 2.74 -17.16 -44.58
C GLY A 464 2.38 -16.50 -43.23
N LYS A 465 1.96 -17.27 -42.21
CA LYS A 465 1.64 -16.76 -40.85
C LYS A 465 2.37 -17.54 -39.76
N ILE A 466 2.80 -16.83 -38.71
CA ILE A 466 3.44 -17.38 -37.51
C ILE A 466 2.43 -17.33 -36.35
N LYS A 467 2.23 -18.44 -35.62
CA LYS A 467 1.48 -18.46 -34.36
C LYS A 467 2.44 -18.58 -33.17
N MET A 468 2.25 -17.74 -32.15
CA MET A 468 2.95 -17.81 -30.88
C MET A 468 2.01 -18.29 -29.77
N ARG A 469 2.54 -19.05 -28.82
CA ARG A 469 1.84 -19.50 -27.61
C ARG A 469 2.59 -18.93 -26.41
N PHE A 470 1.89 -18.22 -25.53
CA PHE A 470 2.40 -17.80 -24.23
C PHE A 470 1.77 -18.69 -23.14
N GLU A 471 2.58 -19.23 -22.24
CA GLU A 471 2.07 -19.98 -21.08
C GLU A 471 1.56 -18.97 -20.04
N ASN A 472 0.25 -18.67 -20.14
CA ASN A 472 -0.69 -18.24 -19.07
C ASN A 472 -1.80 -17.30 -19.56
N THR A 473 -1.84 -16.96 -20.85
CA THR A 473 -2.99 -16.26 -21.46
C THR A 473 -3.25 -16.89 -22.84
N GLY A 474 -4.52 -17.17 -23.17
CA GLY A 474 -4.91 -17.91 -24.36
C GLY A 474 -4.41 -17.31 -25.70
N PHE A 475 -4.59 -18.08 -26.78
CA PHE A 475 -4.07 -17.76 -28.13
C PHE A 475 -4.43 -16.35 -28.63
N ARG A 476 -3.44 -15.60 -29.11
CA ARG A 476 -3.63 -14.38 -29.92
C ARG A 476 -3.10 -14.59 -31.34
N GLU A 477 -3.82 -14.10 -32.34
CA GLU A 477 -3.48 -14.23 -33.77
C GLU A 477 -3.08 -12.84 -34.31
N ILE A 478 -1.82 -12.67 -34.71
CA ILE A 478 -1.32 -11.40 -35.29
C ILE A 478 -1.09 -11.63 -36.78
N SER A 479 -1.78 -10.86 -37.64
CA SER A 479 -1.56 -10.91 -39.09
C SER A 479 -0.68 -9.73 -39.52
N CYS A 480 0.57 -10.00 -39.89
CA CYS A 480 1.44 -9.03 -40.54
C CYS A 480 1.70 -9.50 -41.98
N ALA A 481 1.24 -8.76 -42.99
CA ALA A 481 1.50 -9.07 -44.38
C ALA A 481 2.86 -8.47 -44.78
N LEU A 482 3.91 -9.29 -44.83
CA LEU A 482 5.20 -8.92 -45.42
C LEU A 482 5.31 -9.58 -46.79
N MET A 483 5.09 -8.81 -47.86
CA MET A 483 5.49 -9.20 -49.22
C MET A 483 7.00 -8.98 -49.37
N CYS A 484 7.80 -10.00 -49.06
CA CYS A 484 9.18 -10.15 -49.56
C CYS A 484 9.52 -11.63 -49.68
N ASN A 485 9.92 -12.05 -50.87
CA ASN A 485 10.30 -13.43 -51.22
C ASN A 485 11.72 -13.72 -50.67
N PRO A 486 11.95 -14.72 -49.80
CA PRO A 486 13.17 -14.77 -48.97
C PRO A 486 14.37 -15.53 -49.57
N PHE A 487 14.47 -15.71 -50.89
CA PHE A 487 15.53 -16.56 -51.47
C PHE A 487 16.77 -15.87 -52.07
N ASP A 488 16.90 -14.54 -52.02
CA ASP A 488 18.13 -13.86 -52.49
C ASP A 488 18.48 -12.63 -51.64
N ALA A 489 19.15 -12.81 -50.48
CA ALA A 489 20.02 -11.79 -49.86
C ALA A 489 20.87 -12.35 -48.69
N PRO A 490 22.15 -11.95 -48.53
CA PRO A 490 23.01 -12.45 -47.47
C PRO A 490 22.67 -11.87 -46.09
N ASN A 491 23.00 -12.64 -45.05
CA ASN A 491 22.81 -12.41 -43.61
C ASN A 491 23.15 -11.01 -43.09
N ASN A 492 22.29 -10.01 -43.33
CA ASN A 492 22.18 -8.79 -42.51
C ASN A 492 20.95 -7.90 -42.80
N THR A 493 19.99 -8.36 -43.62
CA THR A 493 18.85 -7.52 -44.03
C THR A 493 17.67 -7.57 -43.05
N PHE A 494 17.50 -8.65 -42.28
CA PHE A 494 16.39 -8.81 -41.33
C PHE A 494 16.46 -7.81 -40.16
N CYS A 495 17.66 -7.53 -39.62
CA CYS A 495 17.86 -6.51 -38.58
C CYS A 495 17.69 -5.07 -39.08
N ARG A 496 17.86 -4.81 -40.38
CA ARG A 496 17.70 -3.45 -40.95
C ARG A 496 16.25 -3.10 -41.27
N CYS A 497 15.42 -4.08 -41.67
CA CYS A 497 13.99 -3.85 -41.87
C CYS A 497 13.23 -3.62 -40.55
N LEU A 498 13.62 -4.26 -39.45
CA LEU A 498 12.99 -4.05 -38.14
C LEU A 498 13.26 -2.64 -37.59
N VAL A 499 14.48 -2.13 -37.76
CA VAL A 499 14.87 -0.77 -37.35
C VAL A 499 14.21 0.31 -38.24
N ALA A 500 14.00 0.03 -39.53
CA ALA A 500 13.31 0.95 -40.43
C ALA A 500 11.79 1.04 -40.18
N CYS A 501 11.13 -0.07 -39.84
CA CYS A 501 9.70 -0.07 -39.48
C CYS A 501 9.40 0.70 -38.19
N VAL A 502 10.29 0.62 -37.18
CA VAL A 502 10.14 1.37 -35.91
C VAL A 502 10.42 2.87 -36.13
N ALA A 503 11.36 3.21 -37.01
CA ALA A 503 11.66 4.62 -37.34
C ALA A 503 10.56 5.30 -38.18
N SER A 504 9.83 4.56 -39.04
CA SER A 504 8.71 5.11 -39.80
C SER A 504 7.41 5.25 -38.99
N PHE A 505 7.25 4.50 -37.89
CA PHE A 505 6.08 4.62 -37.01
C PHE A 505 6.17 5.84 -36.07
N LEU A 506 7.40 6.28 -35.73
CA LEU A 506 7.66 7.45 -34.88
C LEU A 506 7.65 8.80 -35.65
N ALA A 507 7.57 8.79 -36.98
CA ALA A 507 7.61 9.99 -37.81
C ALA A 507 6.22 10.46 -38.30
N ALA A 508 5.12 9.83 -37.87
CA ALA A 508 3.77 10.09 -38.39
C ALA A 508 2.75 10.44 -37.30
N LEU A 509 3.02 11.46 -36.48
CA LEU A 509 1.98 12.16 -35.70
C LEU A 509 2.30 13.66 -35.57
N PRO A 510 1.61 14.55 -36.29
CA PRO A 510 1.49 15.95 -35.91
C PRO A 510 0.07 16.34 -35.47
N ALA A 511 0.05 17.09 -34.37
CA ALA A 511 -0.79 18.25 -34.03
C ALA A 511 -2.29 18.09 -33.70
N MET A 512 -2.66 18.46 -32.46
CA MET A 512 -3.70 19.46 -32.19
C MET A 512 -3.64 19.95 -30.73
N ILE A 513 -2.96 21.08 -30.46
CA ILE A 513 -3.31 22.01 -29.37
C ILE A 513 -3.01 23.44 -29.84
N LEU A 514 -4.04 24.28 -29.86
CA LEU A 514 -4.02 25.73 -30.13
C LEU A 514 -3.34 26.51 -28.99
N PRO A 515 -2.68 27.65 -29.28
CA PRO A 515 -2.06 28.48 -28.25
C PRO A 515 -3.07 29.47 -27.67
N LEU A 516 -3.19 29.51 -26.34
CA LEU A 516 -3.70 30.69 -25.63
C LEU A 516 -2.52 31.43 -25.02
N THR A 517 -2.24 32.58 -25.60
CA THR A 517 -1.29 33.60 -25.14
C THR A 517 -1.82 34.32 -23.91
N CYS A 518 -0.98 34.55 -22.91
CA CYS A 518 -1.09 35.66 -21.96
C CYS A 518 0.32 36.19 -21.64
N ASP A 519 0.51 37.48 -21.90
CA ASP A 519 1.74 38.25 -21.74
C ASP A 519 2.26 38.32 -20.29
N PRO A 520 3.57 38.53 -20.10
CA PRO A 520 4.15 38.92 -18.83
C PRO A 520 4.16 40.46 -18.69
N THR A 521 3.81 40.97 -17.50
CA THR A 521 4.17 42.35 -17.12
C THR A 521 5.11 42.35 -15.91
N PRO A 522 6.03 43.34 -15.80
CA PRO A 522 7.19 43.23 -14.93
C PRO A 522 7.09 44.07 -13.64
N GLY A 523 7.79 43.60 -12.61
CA GLY A 523 8.50 44.47 -11.65
C GLY A 523 7.76 44.84 -10.37
N VAL A 524 8.18 44.25 -9.24
CA VAL A 524 8.20 44.92 -7.92
C VAL A 524 9.47 44.50 -7.17
N SER A 525 10.17 45.49 -6.63
CA SER A 525 11.45 45.46 -5.91
C SER A 525 11.37 44.86 -4.49
N PRO A 526 12.50 44.41 -3.90
CA PRO A 526 12.53 43.81 -2.58
C PRO A 526 12.83 44.85 -1.49
N THR A 527 11.95 44.97 -0.49
CA THR A 527 12.29 45.66 0.76
C THR A 527 11.63 45.03 1.98
N SER A 528 12.41 44.99 3.06
CA SER A 528 12.13 44.59 4.44
C SER A 528 12.32 43.11 4.81
N MET A 529 13.56 42.82 5.25
CA MET A 529 13.89 41.70 6.13
C MET A 529 13.19 41.87 7.49
N HIS A 530 12.32 40.92 7.83
CA HIS A 530 11.99 40.54 9.20
C HIS A 530 12.34 39.04 9.36
N PRO A 531 12.76 38.60 10.55
CA PRO A 531 13.36 37.28 10.74
C PRO A 531 12.29 36.19 10.56
N CYS A 532 12.30 35.56 9.39
CA CYS A 532 11.51 34.37 9.13
C CYS A 532 12.08 33.23 9.98
N GLY A 533 11.42 32.93 11.10
CA GLY A 533 11.56 31.66 11.79
C GLY A 533 11.15 30.56 10.80
N SER A 534 12.11 29.75 10.37
CA SER A 534 11.93 28.62 9.47
C SER A 534 10.83 27.69 9.98
N THR A 535 9.64 27.78 9.39
CA THR A 535 8.54 26.84 9.56
C THR A 535 8.83 25.66 8.64
N SER A 536 9.65 24.72 9.11
CA SER A 536 9.57 23.36 8.58
C SER A 536 8.19 22.80 8.94
N PRO A 537 7.46 22.12 8.04
CA PRO A 537 6.19 21.47 8.39
C PRO A 537 6.41 20.52 9.59
N GLY A 538 5.74 20.82 10.70
CA GLY A 538 5.91 20.16 12.00
C GLY A 538 5.36 18.73 12.03
N MET A 539 5.94 17.90 12.89
CA MET A 539 5.73 16.46 13.03
C MET A 539 4.47 16.23 13.88
N VAL A 540 3.30 16.00 13.28
CA VAL A 540 2.04 16.15 14.03
C VAL A 540 1.89 15.11 15.16
N ALA A 541 2.08 13.82 14.89
CA ALA A 541 1.93 12.78 15.92
C ALA A 541 3.04 12.87 16.99
N GLU A 542 4.27 13.06 16.56
CA GLU A 542 5.45 13.18 17.42
C GLU A 542 5.34 14.40 18.36
N GLU A 543 4.89 15.55 17.85
CA GLU A 543 4.68 16.77 18.65
C GLU A 543 3.55 16.59 19.68
N LEU A 544 2.47 15.88 19.32
CA LEU A 544 1.41 15.52 20.27
C LEU A 544 1.93 14.59 21.38
N TYR A 545 2.76 13.61 21.04
CA TYR A 545 3.40 12.71 22.01
C TYR A 545 4.37 13.47 22.92
N GLN A 546 5.26 14.28 22.35
CA GLN A 546 6.25 15.06 23.11
C GLN A 546 5.61 16.06 24.08
N ALA A 547 4.41 16.55 23.73
CA ALA A 547 3.59 17.39 24.59
C ALA A 547 2.67 16.61 25.55
N GLY A 548 2.69 15.27 25.50
CA GLY A 548 1.98 14.36 26.40
C GLY A 548 0.50 14.16 26.11
N PHE A 549 0.02 14.48 24.90
CA PHE A 549 -1.40 14.35 24.51
C PHE A 549 -1.78 12.96 24.00
N ILE A 550 -0.83 12.23 23.40
CA ILE A 550 -1.02 10.86 22.94
C ILE A 550 0.12 9.96 23.45
N SER A 551 -0.13 8.65 23.50
CA SER A 551 0.94 7.66 23.68
C SER A 551 1.89 7.63 22.49
N TYR A 552 3.04 6.99 22.68
CA TYR A 552 4.09 6.90 21.67
C TYR A 552 3.55 6.41 20.31
N PRO A 553 3.73 7.17 19.22
CA PRO A 553 2.97 6.93 17.99
C PRO A 553 3.64 5.92 17.04
N ARG A 554 4.76 5.28 17.44
CA ARG A 554 5.47 4.25 16.69
C ARG A 554 5.33 2.91 17.41
N THR A 555 4.25 2.20 17.09
CA THR A 555 3.87 0.92 17.69
C THR A 555 3.12 0.08 16.66
N GLU A 556 3.42 -1.22 16.66
CA GLU A 556 2.66 -2.22 15.90
C GLU A 556 1.50 -2.79 16.72
N THR A 557 1.48 -2.52 18.03
CA THR A 557 0.51 -3.05 18.97
C THR A 557 -0.90 -2.54 18.70
N ASP A 558 -1.82 -3.47 18.47
CA ASP A 558 -3.25 -3.22 18.23
C ASP A 558 -4.14 -3.84 19.31
N SER A 559 -3.60 -3.98 20.52
CA SER A 559 -4.31 -4.52 21.68
C SER A 559 -3.92 -3.81 22.97
N PHE A 560 -4.90 -3.53 23.83
CA PHE A 560 -4.62 -3.02 25.18
C PHE A 560 -4.28 -4.16 26.13
N SER A 561 -3.32 -3.94 27.02
CA SER A 561 -3.00 -4.91 28.07
C SER A 561 -4.18 -5.09 29.04
N PRO A 562 -4.41 -6.28 29.62
CA PRO A 562 -5.54 -6.52 30.53
C PRO A 562 -5.58 -5.61 31.76
N GLY A 563 -4.44 -5.06 32.18
CA GLY A 563 -4.32 -4.16 33.34
C GLY A 563 -4.47 -2.67 33.01
N THR A 564 -4.68 -2.30 31.75
CA THR A 564 -4.85 -0.89 31.36
C THR A 564 -6.21 -0.37 31.85
N ASP A 565 -6.19 0.70 32.65
CA ASP A 565 -7.41 1.36 33.12
C ASP A 565 -8.01 2.26 32.03
N LEU A 566 -8.76 1.65 31.13
CA LEU A 566 -9.44 2.33 30.03
C LEU A 566 -10.56 3.26 30.51
N HIS A 567 -11.16 2.97 31.67
CA HIS A 567 -12.25 3.79 32.22
C HIS A 567 -11.76 5.18 32.59
N THR A 568 -10.61 5.29 33.26
CA THR A 568 -10.01 6.59 33.59
C THR A 568 -9.75 7.43 32.33
N ILE A 569 -9.26 6.81 31.24
CA ILE A 569 -9.01 7.52 29.98
C ILE A 569 -10.31 8.07 29.38
N VAL A 570 -11.42 7.30 29.40
CA VAL A 570 -12.73 7.79 28.94
C VAL A 570 -13.27 8.88 29.86
N GLN A 571 -13.08 8.74 31.17
CA GLN A 571 -13.54 9.71 32.16
C GLN A 571 -12.96 11.10 31.91
N GLU A 572 -11.68 11.19 31.56
CA GLU A 572 -11.01 12.46 31.23
C GLU A 572 -11.62 13.16 29.99
N GLN A 573 -12.25 12.42 29.08
CA GLN A 573 -12.83 12.98 27.84
C GLN A 573 -14.25 13.53 28.00
N GLN A 574 -14.89 13.33 29.16
CA GLN A 574 -16.29 13.73 29.41
C GLN A 574 -16.54 15.25 29.31
N GLY A 575 -15.50 16.06 29.47
CA GLY A 575 -15.56 17.52 29.38
C GLY A 575 -15.49 18.08 27.96
N HIS A 576 -15.25 17.26 26.94
CA HIS A 576 -15.10 17.76 25.57
C HIS A 576 -16.45 18.23 24.98
N PRO A 577 -16.54 19.40 24.33
CA PRO A 577 -17.80 19.90 23.80
C PRO A 577 -18.41 19.01 22.70
N GLU A 578 -17.59 18.32 21.89
CA GLU A 578 -18.08 17.56 20.74
C GLU A 578 -18.33 16.07 21.00
N TRP A 579 -17.63 15.45 21.96
CA TRP A 579 -17.76 14.01 22.25
C TRP A 579 -17.94 13.69 23.73
N GLY A 580 -17.89 14.69 24.61
CA GLY A 580 -18.00 14.51 26.05
C GLY A 580 -19.32 13.87 26.47
N ILE A 581 -20.42 14.22 25.81
CA ILE A 581 -21.74 13.58 26.03
C ILE A 581 -21.67 12.08 25.72
N TYR A 582 -20.99 11.69 24.64
CA TYR A 582 -20.81 10.27 24.31
C TYR A 582 -19.93 9.56 25.33
N ALA A 583 -18.84 10.20 25.77
CA ALA A 583 -17.97 9.68 26.82
C ALA A 583 -18.72 9.51 28.16
N GLN A 584 -19.62 10.42 28.52
CA GLN A 584 -20.49 10.29 29.71
C GLN A 584 -21.41 9.07 29.56
N ARG A 585 -22.06 8.90 28.41
CA ARG A 585 -22.92 7.73 28.12
C ARG A 585 -22.14 6.41 28.08
N LEU A 586 -20.88 6.41 27.67
CA LEU A 586 -20.01 5.23 27.73
C LEU A 586 -19.75 4.78 29.18
N MET A 587 -19.68 5.73 30.11
CA MET A 587 -19.43 5.47 31.52
C MET A 587 -20.69 5.16 32.33
N ASP A 588 -21.87 5.43 31.76
CA ASP A 588 -23.16 5.14 32.37
C ASP A 588 -23.54 3.65 32.21
N PRO A 589 -23.62 2.87 33.30
CA PRO A 589 -24.02 1.46 33.23
C PRO A 589 -25.42 1.25 32.64
N GLU A 590 -26.34 2.21 32.80
CA GLU A 590 -27.71 2.11 32.28
C GLU A 590 -27.75 2.25 30.75
N ALA A 591 -26.88 3.09 30.18
CA ALA A 591 -26.71 3.21 28.74
C ALA A 591 -26.10 1.94 28.13
N GLY A 592 -25.33 1.18 28.91
CA GLY A 592 -24.81 -0.13 28.53
C GLY A 592 -23.96 -0.11 27.25
N LEU A 593 -23.29 1.00 26.91
CA LEU A 593 -22.52 1.16 25.67
C LEU A 593 -21.11 0.57 25.75
N TRP A 594 -20.59 0.37 26.96
CA TRP A 594 -19.21 -0.08 27.18
C TRP A 594 -18.97 -1.49 26.65
N ARG A 595 -17.80 -1.67 26.05
CA ARG A 595 -17.26 -2.97 25.67
C ARG A 595 -15.73 -2.91 25.70
N ASN A 596 -15.08 -3.93 26.27
CA ASN A 596 -13.63 -4.03 26.18
C ASN A 596 -13.18 -4.22 24.72
N PRO A 597 -12.16 -3.49 24.26
CA PRO A 597 -11.68 -3.57 22.89
C PRO A 597 -11.12 -4.96 22.60
N ARG A 598 -11.26 -5.42 21.34
CA ARG A 598 -10.57 -6.64 20.88
C ARG A 598 -9.17 -6.28 20.40
N GLY A 599 -8.22 -7.18 20.58
CA GLY A 599 -6.93 -7.10 19.90
C GLY A 599 -7.06 -7.48 18.42
N GLY A 600 -6.25 -6.86 17.57
CA GLY A 600 -6.14 -7.22 16.15
C GLY A 600 -5.13 -8.34 15.89
N GLY A 601 -4.27 -8.65 16.87
CA GLY A 601 -3.35 -9.80 16.85
C GLY A 601 -1.87 -9.42 16.82
N HIS A 602 -1.56 -8.12 16.77
CA HIS A 602 -0.20 -7.59 16.72
C HIS A 602 0.18 -6.96 18.07
N ASP A 603 1.41 -7.22 18.52
CA ASP A 603 1.94 -6.74 19.80
C ASP A 603 3.47 -6.69 19.74
N ASP A 604 4.03 -5.48 19.72
CA ASP A 604 5.48 -5.23 19.68
C ASP A 604 6.17 -5.51 21.03
N LYS A 605 5.40 -5.80 22.09
CA LYS A 605 5.86 -6.02 23.48
C LYS A 605 6.59 -4.83 24.09
N ALA A 606 6.53 -3.66 23.45
CA ALA A 606 7.21 -2.45 23.85
C ALA A 606 6.21 -1.36 24.28
N HIS A 607 5.22 -1.10 23.42
CA HIS A 607 4.30 -0.01 23.52
C HIS A 607 2.84 -0.46 23.49
N PRO A 608 1.94 0.22 24.22
CA PRO A 608 0.50 0.08 24.00
C PRO A 608 0.09 0.73 22.66
N PRO A 609 -1.15 0.51 22.20
CA PRO A 609 -1.70 1.21 21.04
C PRO A 609 -1.62 2.74 21.19
N ILE A 610 -1.88 3.46 20.10
CA ILE A 610 -1.96 4.92 20.09
C ILE A 610 -3.30 5.35 20.71
N TYR A 611 -3.25 6.04 21.86
CA TYR A 611 -4.43 6.48 22.61
C TYR A 611 -4.21 7.87 23.25
N PRO A 612 -5.28 8.59 23.64
CA PRO A 612 -5.13 9.90 24.27
C PRO A 612 -4.66 9.77 25.73
N THR A 613 -3.60 10.49 26.09
CA THR A 613 -2.98 10.44 27.43
C THR A 613 -3.27 11.67 28.28
N LYS A 614 -3.79 12.74 27.66
CA LYS A 614 -4.14 13.98 28.33
C LYS A 614 -5.27 14.67 27.60
N PHE A 615 -6.29 15.09 28.34
CA PHE A 615 -7.40 15.89 27.81
C PHE A 615 -6.96 17.27 27.30
N SER A 616 -7.53 17.66 26.15
CA SER A 616 -7.49 19.02 25.62
C SER A 616 -8.68 19.26 24.70
N THR A 617 -9.18 20.50 24.66
CA THR A 617 -10.13 20.98 23.64
C THR A 617 -9.42 21.64 22.44
N GLY A 618 -8.09 21.64 22.46
CA GLY A 618 -7.24 22.29 21.48
C GLY A 618 -6.33 23.34 22.14
N GLU A 619 -5.02 23.22 21.94
CA GLU A 619 -4.06 24.20 22.45
C GLU A 619 -3.92 25.40 21.51
N SER A 620 -3.56 26.56 22.06
CA SER A 620 -3.41 27.81 21.29
C SER A 620 -2.36 27.72 20.17
N GLY A 621 -1.33 26.88 20.35
CA GLY A 621 -0.28 26.64 19.36
C GLY A 621 -0.57 25.54 18.34
N TRP A 622 -1.70 24.83 18.43
CA TRP A 622 -2.01 23.73 17.52
C TRP A 622 -2.39 24.21 16.13
N SER A 623 -1.75 23.61 15.12
CA SER A 623 -2.22 23.72 13.73
C SER A 623 -3.56 23.00 13.54
N GLN A 624 -4.19 23.18 12.37
CA GLN A 624 -5.41 22.44 12.04
C GLN A 624 -5.16 20.92 12.02
N ASP A 625 -3.98 20.50 11.57
CA ASP A 625 -3.62 19.08 11.50
C ASP A 625 -3.41 18.46 12.88
N HIS A 626 -2.83 19.21 13.83
CA HIS A 626 -2.78 18.79 15.24
C HIS A 626 -4.17 18.51 15.80
N ARG A 627 -5.12 19.43 15.56
CA ARG A 627 -6.51 19.26 16.00
C ARG A 627 -7.16 18.03 15.36
N LYS A 628 -7.02 17.86 14.04
CA LYS A 628 -7.58 16.72 13.30
C LYS A 628 -7.00 15.39 13.78
N LEU A 629 -5.68 15.32 13.97
CA LEU A 629 -5.01 14.07 14.35
C LEU A 629 -5.32 13.68 15.80
N TYR A 630 -5.29 14.65 16.73
CA TYR A 630 -5.68 14.41 18.11
C TYR A 630 -7.15 13.99 18.22
N GLU A 631 -8.06 14.67 17.50
CA GLU A 631 -9.46 14.27 17.43
C GLU A 631 -9.63 12.85 16.88
N LEU A 632 -8.91 12.50 15.82
CA LEU A 632 -8.94 11.14 15.26
C LEU A 632 -8.55 10.11 16.31
N VAL A 633 -7.45 10.33 17.04
CA VAL A 633 -6.96 9.43 18.10
C VAL A 633 -8.02 9.29 19.21
N VAL A 634 -8.60 10.39 19.69
CA VAL A 634 -9.61 10.36 20.76
C VAL A 634 -10.88 9.64 20.30
N ARG A 635 -11.46 10.03 19.16
CA ARG A 635 -12.70 9.41 18.66
C ARG A 635 -12.50 7.94 18.32
N HIS A 636 -11.32 7.58 17.81
CA HIS A 636 -10.98 6.18 17.54
C HIS A 636 -10.89 5.37 18.84
N PHE A 637 -10.23 5.90 19.87
CA PHE A 637 -10.21 5.28 21.20
C PHE A 637 -11.61 5.08 21.78
N LEU A 638 -12.45 6.12 21.78
CA LEU A 638 -13.84 6.04 22.25
C LEU A 638 -14.68 5.02 21.45
N ALA A 639 -14.42 4.88 20.15
CA ALA A 639 -15.04 3.86 19.33
C ALA A 639 -14.61 2.44 19.72
N CYS A 640 -13.32 2.23 19.97
CA CYS A 640 -12.75 0.91 20.34
C CYS A 640 -13.40 0.32 21.59
N VAL A 641 -13.68 1.18 22.59
CA VAL A 641 -14.30 0.80 23.87
C VAL A 641 -15.84 0.80 23.84
N SER A 642 -16.42 1.00 22.66
CA SER A 642 -17.87 1.05 22.45
C SER A 642 -18.40 -0.27 21.88
N LYS A 643 -19.71 -0.51 22.06
CA LYS A 643 -20.44 -1.57 21.36
C LYS A 643 -20.40 -1.43 19.82
N PRO A 644 -20.47 -2.54 19.08
CA PRO A 644 -20.68 -2.53 17.63
C PRO A 644 -22.01 -1.86 17.28
N ALA A 645 -22.07 -1.26 16.10
CA ALA A 645 -23.36 -0.87 15.54
C ALA A 645 -24.15 -2.13 15.17
N LEU A 646 -25.47 -2.11 15.33
CA LEU A 646 -26.35 -3.22 14.98
C LEU A 646 -27.30 -2.80 13.85
N GLY A 647 -27.43 -3.65 12.85
CA GLY A 647 -28.27 -3.42 11.69
C GLY A 647 -29.03 -4.68 11.32
N ALA A 648 -30.28 -4.51 10.93
CA ALA A 648 -31.07 -5.57 10.31
C ALA A 648 -30.87 -5.51 8.80
N GLU A 649 -30.46 -6.64 8.22
CA GLU A 649 -30.35 -6.82 6.78
C GLU A 649 -31.47 -7.75 6.30
N THR A 650 -32.24 -7.29 5.33
CA THR A 650 -33.30 -8.05 4.68
C THR A 650 -32.91 -8.29 3.24
N THR A 651 -32.73 -9.55 2.86
CA THR A 651 -32.49 -9.96 1.47
C THR A 651 -33.75 -10.61 0.92
N VAL A 652 -34.23 -10.10 -0.21
CA VAL A 652 -35.38 -10.64 -0.93
C VAL A 652 -34.89 -11.21 -2.25
N GLU A 653 -35.15 -12.49 -2.46
CA GLU A 653 -34.85 -13.19 -3.72
C GLU A 653 -36.14 -13.36 -4.52
N ILE A 654 -36.07 -13.10 -5.81
CA ILE A 654 -37.17 -13.31 -6.76
C ILE A 654 -36.73 -14.23 -7.88
N ASN A 655 -37.68 -14.99 -8.42
CA ASN A 655 -37.49 -15.76 -9.65
C ASN A 655 -38.23 -15.07 -10.79
N ILE A 656 -37.64 -14.99 -11.98
CA ILE A 656 -38.29 -14.57 -13.23
C ILE A 656 -37.86 -15.57 -14.30
N ALA A 657 -38.79 -16.32 -14.90
CA ALA A 657 -38.49 -17.30 -15.97
C ALA A 657 -37.35 -18.29 -15.61
N GLY A 658 -37.22 -18.69 -14.34
CA GLY A 658 -36.14 -19.57 -13.87
C GLY A 658 -34.87 -18.85 -13.41
N GLU A 659 -34.72 -17.56 -13.70
CA GLU A 659 -33.57 -16.73 -13.29
C GLU A 659 -33.78 -16.09 -11.92
N LEU A 660 -32.72 -16.04 -11.11
CA LEU A 660 -32.79 -15.50 -9.75
C LEU A 660 -32.19 -14.11 -9.66
N PHE A 661 -32.87 -13.24 -8.92
CA PHE A 661 -32.43 -11.89 -8.60
C PHE A 661 -32.53 -11.64 -7.11
N SER A 662 -31.68 -10.76 -6.57
CA SER A 662 -31.68 -10.42 -5.15
C SER A 662 -31.66 -8.91 -4.94
N ALA A 663 -32.50 -8.42 -4.03
CA ALA A 663 -32.42 -7.07 -3.48
C ALA A 663 -32.05 -7.15 -2.00
N CYS A 664 -31.21 -6.22 -1.54
CA CYS A 664 -30.80 -6.16 -0.14
C CYS A 664 -31.11 -4.78 0.46
N GLY A 665 -31.93 -4.78 1.51
CA GLY A 665 -32.21 -3.62 2.35
C GLY A 665 -31.47 -3.74 3.68
N ARG A 666 -30.99 -2.61 4.20
CA ARG A 666 -30.39 -2.53 5.52
C ARG A 666 -30.92 -1.35 6.31
N VAL A 667 -31.37 -1.64 7.53
CA VAL A 667 -31.81 -0.66 8.53
C VAL A 667 -30.87 -0.70 9.72
N ILE A 668 -30.33 0.45 10.12
CA ILE A 668 -29.51 0.55 11.33
C ILE A 668 -30.45 0.58 12.54
N LEU A 669 -30.35 -0.43 13.40
CA LEU A 669 -31.12 -0.52 14.65
C LEU A 669 -30.46 0.31 15.75
N GLU A 670 -29.13 0.17 15.87
CA GLU A 670 -28.33 0.89 16.86
C GLU A 670 -27.04 1.39 16.21
N LYS A 671 -26.77 2.70 16.30
CA LYS A 671 -25.54 3.29 15.77
C LYS A 671 -24.32 3.00 16.64
N ASN A 672 -24.50 2.99 17.96
CA ASN A 672 -23.45 2.76 18.95
C ASN A 672 -22.16 3.54 18.60
N TYR A 673 -21.04 2.87 18.37
CA TYR A 673 -19.76 3.55 18.10
C TYR A 673 -19.79 4.53 16.90
N LEU A 674 -20.71 4.36 15.94
CA LEU A 674 -20.87 5.26 14.80
C LEU A 674 -21.36 6.66 15.22
N ASP A 675 -21.94 6.84 16.41
CA ASP A 675 -22.32 8.15 16.92
C ASP A 675 -21.10 9.01 17.29
N VAL A 676 -19.99 8.39 17.72
CA VAL A 676 -18.74 9.11 18.05
C VAL A 676 -17.72 9.06 16.92
N TYR A 677 -17.72 7.99 16.10
CA TYR A 677 -16.71 7.75 15.07
C TYR A 677 -17.15 8.22 13.68
N ARG A 678 -17.18 9.54 13.49
CA ARG A 678 -17.65 10.20 12.26
C ARG A 678 -16.89 9.88 10.97
N TYR A 679 -15.73 9.21 11.07
CA TYR A 679 -14.91 8.83 9.91
C TYR A 679 -15.41 7.57 9.20
N GLU A 680 -16.37 6.89 9.82
CA GLU A 680 -16.99 5.71 9.26
C GLU A 680 -18.50 5.90 9.16
N SER A 681 -19.08 5.41 8.07
CA SER A 681 -20.52 5.32 7.90
C SER A 681 -20.90 3.89 7.57
N TRP A 682 -22.13 3.53 7.85
CA TRP A 682 -22.68 2.23 7.54
C TRP A 682 -24.06 2.47 7.01
N GLY A 683 -24.20 3.02 5.78
CA GLY A 683 -25.41 3.64 5.20
C GLY A 683 -26.74 2.89 5.36
N GLY A 684 -27.75 3.14 4.55
CA GLY A 684 -29.00 2.38 4.68
C GLY A 684 -29.76 2.38 3.38
N SER A 685 -30.41 1.26 3.11
CA SER A 685 -31.38 1.13 2.03
C SER A 685 -32.62 0.49 2.61
N MET A 686 -33.74 1.18 2.56
CA MET A 686 -35.02 0.53 2.82
C MET A 686 -35.50 -0.06 1.50
N ILE A 687 -35.95 -1.30 1.55
CA ILE A 687 -36.65 -1.95 0.45
C ILE A 687 -38.12 -2.16 0.88
N PRO A 688 -39.07 -2.22 -0.07
CA PRO A 688 -40.45 -2.54 0.23
C PRO A 688 -40.61 -3.87 0.96
N THR A 689 -41.73 -4.05 1.65
CA THR A 689 -42.10 -5.30 2.29
C THR A 689 -42.58 -6.29 1.24
N TYR A 690 -42.04 -7.51 1.31
CA TYR A 690 -42.43 -8.63 0.44
C TYR A 690 -42.91 -9.81 1.28
N THR A 691 -43.67 -10.72 0.67
CA THR A 691 -44.08 -12.00 1.27
C THR A 691 -43.64 -13.16 0.38
N ASN A 692 -43.28 -14.30 0.98
CA ASN A 692 -42.89 -15.48 0.19
C ASN A 692 -44.05 -15.93 -0.71
N GLY A 693 -43.74 -16.21 -1.98
CA GLY A 693 -44.72 -16.53 -3.01
C GLY A 693 -45.48 -15.33 -3.57
N GLN A 694 -45.23 -14.11 -3.09
CA GLN A 694 -45.85 -12.90 -3.64
C GLN A 694 -45.46 -12.71 -5.10
N GLN A 695 -46.47 -12.50 -5.93
CA GLN A 695 -46.28 -12.09 -7.31
C GLN A 695 -46.42 -10.57 -7.43
N PHE A 696 -45.61 -9.97 -8.28
CA PHE A 696 -45.71 -8.55 -8.63
C PHE A 696 -45.19 -8.30 -10.04
N ASN A 697 -45.59 -7.17 -10.63
CA ASN A 697 -45.08 -6.74 -11.92
C ASN A 697 -43.86 -5.84 -11.69
N PRO A 698 -42.71 -6.11 -12.33
CA PRO A 698 -41.57 -5.22 -12.25
C PRO A 698 -41.92 -3.88 -12.90
N THR A 699 -41.44 -2.78 -12.31
CA THR A 699 -41.59 -1.43 -12.88
C THR A 699 -40.68 -1.27 -14.09
N LYS A 700 -39.47 -1.80 -14.00
CA LYS A 700 -38.49 -1.80 -15.09
C LYS A 700 -37.75 -3.13 -15.08
N LEU A 701 -37.61 -3.74 -16.24
CA LEU A 701 -36.71 -4.85 -16.49
C LEU A 701 -35.84 -4.45 -17.67
N THR A 702 -34.54 -4.32 -17.46
CA THR A 702 -33.62 -3.87 -18.51
C THR A 702 -32.35 -4.69 -18.58
N LEU A 703 -31.91 -4.93 -19.81
CA LEU A 703 -30.58 -5.40 -20.12
C LEU A 703 -29.64 -4.20 -20.17
N GLU A 704 -28.80 -4.03 -19.15
CA GLU A 704 -27.83 -2.96 -19.09
C GLU A 704 -26.47 -3.45 -19.58
N SER A 705 -25.84 -2.68 -20.47
CA SER A 705 -24.47 -2.89 -20.89
C SER A 705 -23.51 -2.11 -20.00
N GLY A 706 -22.40 -2.73 -19.63
CA GLY A 706 -21.28 -2.10 -18.96
C GLY A 706 -19.96 -2.47 -19.62
N VAL A 707 -18.89 -1.82 -19.18
CA VAL A 707 -17.52 -2.09 -19.63
C VAL A 707 -16.64 -2.22 -18.41
N THR A 708 -15.78 -3.24 -18.38
CA THR A 708 -14.82 -3.43 -17.28
C THR A 708 -13.86 -2.25 -17.22
N ARG A 709 -13.50 -1.85 -15.99
CA ARG A 709 -12.57 -0.75 -15.73
C ARG A 709 -11.34 -1.27 -15.00
N PRO A 710 -10.16 -0.72 -15.26
CA PRO A 710 -8.96 -1.09 -14.50
C PRO A 710 -9.08 -0.63 -13.04
N PRO A 711 -8.27 -1.21 -12.14
CA PRO A 711 -8.12 -0.67 -10.78
C PRO A 711 -7.61 0.78 -10.83
N PRO A 712 -7.91 1.61 -9.83
CA PRO A 712 -7.34 2.95 -9.79
C PRO A 712 -5.87 2.91 -9.36
N LEU A 713 -5.12 3.98 -9.65
CA LEU A 713 -3.76 4.20 -9.13
C LEU A 713 -3.75 4.07 -7.60
N LEU A 714 -2.66 3.54 -7.05
CA LEU A 714 -2.48 3.37 -5.61
C LEU A 714 -2.55 4.73 -4.91
N SER A 715 -3.43 4.84 -3.91
CA SER A 715 -3.33 5.91 -2.92
C SER A 715 -2.22 5.60 -1.90
N GLU A 716 -1.79 6.58 -1.13
CA GLU A 716 -0.84 6.39 -0.02
C GLU A 716 -1.33 5.41 1.05
N ALA A 717 -2.64 5.38 1.32
CA ALA A 717 -3.21 4.35 2.18
C ALA A 717 -3.15 2.94 1.54
N ASP A 718 -3.29 2.85 0.21
CA ASP A 718 -3.14 1.57 -0.50
C ASP A 718 -1.68 1.13 -0.50
N LEU A 719 -0.73 2.02 -0.82
CA LEU A 719 0.70 1.69 -0.82
C LEU A 719 1.18 1.23 0.57
N LEU A 720 0.79 1.92 1.64
CA LEU A 720 1.03 1.45 3.02
C LEU A 720 0.45 0.06 3.27
N SER A 721 -0.73 -0.24 2.70
CA SER A 721 -1.33 -1.58 2.83
C SER A 721 -0.55 -2.64 2.05
N TYR A 722 0.03 -2.30 0.90
CA TYR A 722 0.88 -3.22 0.13
C TYR A 722 2.19 -3.51 0.85
N MET A 723 2.83 -2.49 1.44
CA MET A 723 4.06 -2.64 2.23
C MET A 723 3.86 -3.51 3.49
N ASP A 724 2.67 -3.45 4.10
CA ASP A 724 2.27 -4.16 5.33
C ASP A 724 1.77 -5.61 5.10
N ARG A 725 1.52 -6.02 3.85
CA ARG A 725 1.07 -7.40 3.54
C ARG A 725 2.10 -8.43 3.98
N GLU A 726 1.63 -9.58 4.45
CA GLU A 726 2.47 -10.70 4.91
C GLU A 726 3.47 -11.18 3.85
N GLU A 727 3.12 -11.12 2.57
CA GLU A 727 3.99 -11.54 1.48
C GLU A 727 5.14 -10.54 1.22
N ALA A 728 4.97 -9.27 1.58
CA ALA A 728 5.95 -8.21 1.37
C ALA A 728 6.71 -7.85 2.64
N LYS A 729 5.99 -7.45 3.71
CA LYS A 729 6.51 -7.00 5.02
C LYS A 729 7.76 -6.13 4.91
N ILE A 730 7.67 -5.03 4.16
CA ILE A 730 8.76 -4.06 3.99
C ILE A 730 8.46 -2.75 4.73
N GLY A 731 9.49 -2.10 5.24
CA GLY A 731 9.34 -0.83 5.97
C GLY A 731 8.73 -0.99 7.37
N THR A 732 8.97 -2.11 8.05
CA THR A 732 8.59 -2.37 9.46
C THR A 732 9.19 -1.35 10.42
N ASP A 733 8.82 -1.42 11.71
CA ASP A 733 9.37 -0.53 12.75
C ASP A 733 9.07 0.96 12.46
N ALA A 734 7.89 1.22 11.89
CA ALA A 734 7.44 2.56 11.51
C ALA A 734 8.44 3.30 10.59
N THR A 735 8.93 2.64 9.52
CA THR A 735 9.85 3.24 8.53
C THR A 735 9.23 3.42 7.13
N MET A 736 8.01 2.92 6.88
CA MET A 736 7.33 3.00 5.57
C MET A 736 7.29 4.42 4.99
N GLN A 737 7.00 5.44 5.81
CA GLN A 737 6.94 6.83 5.38
C GLN A 737 8.25 7.34 4.81
N ASP A 738 9.39 6.87 5.32
CA ASP A 738 10.71 7.30 4.89
C ASP A 738 11.04 6.77 3.49
N HIS A 739 10.60 5.53 3.19
CA HIS A 739 10.77 4.94 1.86
C HIS A 739 9.87 5.59 0.81
N ILE A 740 8.60 5.86 1.16
CA ILE A 740 7.67 6.60 0.30
C ILE A 740 8.22 8.01 0.02
N LYS A 741 8.71 8.70 1.05
CA LYS A 741 9.31 10.02 0.89
C LYS A 741 10.55 10.00 0.01
N LYS A 742 11.49 9.08 0.25
CA LYS A 742 12.71 8.94 -0.57
C LYS A 742 12.38 8.71 -2.05
N MET A 743 11.40 7.87 -2.35
CA MET A 743 10.93 7.64 -3.73
C MET A 743 10.44 8.95 -4.40
N LEU A 744 9.67 9.76 -3.68
CA LEU A 744 9.16 11.06 -4.16
C LEU A 744 10.28 12.09 -4.33
N ASP A 745 11.17 12.22 -3.33
CA ASP A 745 12.30 13.16 -3.35
C ASP A 745 13.27 12.88 -4.51
N ARG A 746 13.38 11.62 -4.94
CA ARG A 746 14.19 11.19 -6.10
C ARG A 746 13.46 11.33 -7.45
N SER A 747 12.19 11.74 -7.40
CA SER A 747 11.29 11.91 -8.54
C SER A 747 11.16 10.63 -9.37
N TYR A 748 11.12 9.47 -8.71
CA TYR A 748 10.77 8.19 -9.34
C TYR A 748 9.27 8.00 -9.46
N ALA A 749 8.51 8.64 -8.58
CA ALA A 749 7.07 8.78 -8.71
C ALA A 749 6.66 10.20 -8.34
N THR A 750 5.46 10.58 -8.74
CA THR A 750 4.78 11.80 -8.31
C THR A 750 3.55 11.42 -7.50
N LYS A 751 3.14 12.29 -6.57
CA LYS A 751 1.93 12.12 -5.78
C LYS A 751 0.99 13.29 -6.02
N ASP A 752 -0.25 13.01 -6.41
CA ASP A 752 -1.26 14.03 -6.67
C ASP A 752 -1.94 14.54 -5.37
N SER A 753 -2.83 15.53 -5.52
CA SER A 753 -3.60 16.09 -4.40
C SER A 753 -4.61 15.11 -3.78
N SER A 754 -4.93 14.03 -4.49
CA SER A 754 -5.78 12.93 -4.03
C SER A 754 -4.97 11.82 -3.35
N THR A 755 -3.68 12.06 -3.08
CA THR A 755 -2.70 11.14 -2.49
C THR A 755 -2.42 9.90 -3.32
N ARG A 756 -2.65 9.94 -4.64
CA ARG A 756 -2.36 8.83 -5.57
C ARG A 756 -1.00 8.97 -6.22
N PHE A 757 -0.36 7.83 -6.48
CA PHE A 757 0.96 7.78 -7.12
C PHE A 757 0.89 7.49 -8.61
N THR A 758 1.74 8.17 -9.36
CA THR A 758 2.04 7.86 -10.77
C THR A 758 3.55 7.74 -10.92
N PRO A 759 4.09 6.65 -11.49
CA PRO A 759 5.52 6.56 -11.75
C PRO A 759 5.95 7.62 -12.77
N THR A 760 7.18 8.10 -12.66
CA THR A 760 7.79 8.91 -13.73
C THR A 760 8.42 7.98 -14.76
N ASN A 761 8.69 8.48 -15.97
CA ASN A 761 9.40 7.69 -17.00
C ASN A 761 10.72 7.11 -16.48
N LEU A 762 11.42 7.85 -15.60
CA LEU A 762 12.64 7.35 -14.96
C LEU A 762 12.35 6.22 -13.97
N GLY A 763 11.33 6.37 -13.12
CA GLY A 763 10.97 5.33 -12.15
C GLY A 763 10.51 4.04 -12.83
N GLU A 764 9.67 4.15 -13.86
CA GLU A 764 9.22 3.03 -14.67
C GLU A 764 10.39 2.33 -15.40
N ALA A 765 11.26 3.10 -16.06
CA ALA A 765 12.42 2.54 -16.76
C ALA A 765 13.42 1.85 -15.82
N LEU A 766 13.57 2.37 -14.59
CA LEU A 766 14.40 1.72 -13.58
C LEU A 766 13.81 0.37 -13.18
N VAL A 767 12.52 0.30 -12.84
CA VAL A 767 11.86 -0.95 -12.46
C VAL A 767 11.94 -1.97 -13.60
N LEU A 768 11.55 -1.58 -14.82
CA LEU A 768 11.65 -2.43 -16.01
C LEU A 768 13.06 -2.97 -16.25
N GLY A 769 14.09 -2.12 -16.09
CA GLY A 769 15.47 -2.53 -16.30
C GLY A 769 15.98 -3.57 -15.29
N TYR A 770 15.45 -3.56 -14.06
CA TYR A 770 15.75 -4.59 -13.07
C TYR A 770 14.84 -5.84 -13.21
N ASP A 771 13.59 -5.68 -13.67
CA ASP A 771 12.69 -6.79 -14.02
C ASP A 771 13.28 -7.65 -15.14
N ASP A 772 13.81 -7.03 -16.21
CA ASP A 772 14.38 -7.74 -17.37
C ASP A 772 15.59 -8.65 -17.02
N ILE A 773 16.15 -8.50 -15.81
CA ILE A 773 17.26 -9.32 -15.30
C ILE A 773 16.86 -10.16 -14.07
N ASP A 774 15.56 -10.35 -13.83
CA ASP A 774 14.98 -11.13 -12.73
C ASP A 774 15.42 -10.64 -11.32
N MET A 775 15.44 -9.31 -11.07
CA MET A 775 15.95 -8.70 -9.83
C MET A 775 14.94 -7.89 -8.99
N THR A 776 13.65 -7.92 -9.34
CA THR A 776 12.56 -7.10 -8.78
C THR A 776 11.56 -7.89 -7.95
#